data_AF-F0XKH3-F1
#
_entry.id   AF-F0XKH3-F1
#
_cell.length_a   1.000
_cell.length_b   1.000
_cell.length_c   1.000
_cell.angle_alpha   90.00
_cell.angle_beta   90.00
_cell.angle_gamma   90.00
#
_symmetry.space_group_name_H-M   'P 1'
#
loop_
_entity.id
_entity.type
_entity.pdbx_description
1 polymer ?
#
loop_
_entity_poly.entity_id
_entity_poly.type
_entity_poly.pdbx_seq_one_letter_code
_entity_poly.pdbx_strand_id
1 'polypeptide(L)'
;MADDARDPLIEAAVERPDKEGNKPALRPTSSSTSKIFLACHTAGCISLAIALVFAVDGYNASDSSTPRSASGKFRFRVSDVTTLISAGLVIVKFFTTAWAAIAVWMCAYEVVHRTDPHLKSKQLSFMTRYKLPPWLRPPCKLPKGLRNWVVVFVLLSVFPQPFTSPLLSGAVDWNASSIRGTASVPVNSSDPAATDEYWYQYGIVMTERMSILRIAAGYAGLAWSDTSAVHENGTSSTGNGCRHVVNDDGLPVNSTLANSTVPCIQIQDISWATSEDQIPSLVAEYALSSSESLSLVNDTLFWYRSPGHATLYNTSNLWVSAYGLPDATLVSGALSLGLVIGHNYSGCENLAPNSFGDIGRLPQYKYHWAIGICLVFANVTLSAGVTTSAESRYISSRVVEDQTPIEDVVLRESVWTQNALWLLPDLMTLVSTMNSTSLSTWDNLDLYAENLIRQSYLAAWDSFQHTYDTDWAVSYATPREATIKATVSKIRAFSWLAISLLQTVGVTPSVVLYTAITEHGPYTGPSPLTTGAVSTVVLASSVPAAPPAADAYEYPADGKLHSNEPVPFTPSGGVGTNGSAPVYRVQSDFDYQSLALTLYQEWIELDLFHWGLAQFSVEDFEAYGLNAEDRFLLQHMADQEVGHATVVANLLGAQAPRPCAYSYPVSNVPEYVDFSQKLTRWGEAGVYGFLPHLNSGPAAQLLLQSITVEARQQMILRQFGGQFPMPEWHTVGIPQSWAWSLLAPYIASCPAGQTRLVWQNFPALHILNQPNAARINGTDVWNETTGGWANTLSTANVSAHELCVNATGTGFNCHPAITHNRSIPLSYAGRQVFLQWDAAGQKVGPNNSYVTSTNVKQPRFAAWTSQLNVTYTPLVNVSLADRTAYTFQPNASTWAGDPQVNGTMFIVLTDLDLHVTPYNLTALNPHVAAIAVYQAG
;
A
#
# COMPACT_ATOMS: atom_id res chain seq x y z
N MET A 1 -26.78 47.01 -28.34
CA MET A 1 -25.72 46.80 -27.32
C MET A 1 -25.67 45.29 -27.11
N ALA A 2 -24.99 44.54 -27.98
CA ALA A 2 -23.51 44.38 -28.09
C ALA A 2 -22.98 43.61 -26.87
N ASP A 3 -22.25 42.49 -26.91
CA ASP A 3 -21.51 41.73 -27.95
C ASP A 3 -21.37 40.26 -27.44
N ASP A 4 -21.43 39.19 -28.26
CA ASP A 4 -20.40 38.57 -29.14
C ASP A 4 -19.27 37.85 -28.33
N ALA A 5 -18.92 36.58 -28.54
CA ALA A 5 -18.36 36.04 -29.79
C ALA A 5 -18.54 34.52 -29.97
N ARG A 6 -18.75 34.12 -31.23
CA ARG A 6 -18.68 32.76 -31.77
C ARG A 6 -17.34 32.49 -32.47
N ASP A 7 -17.04 31.20 -32.48
CA ASP A 7 -16.21 30.36 -33.37
C ASP A 7 -15.90 30.89 -34.80
N PRO A 8 -14.64 30.74 -35.26
CA PRO A 8 -14.30 30.54 -36.67
C PRO A 8 -13.32 29.34 -36.85
N LEU A 9 -13.23 28.60 -37.96
CA LEU A 9 -13.78 28.62 -39.31
C LEU A 9 -13.25 27.33 -39.99
N ILE A 10 -14.06 26.73 -40.85
CA ILE A 10 -13.68 25.74 -41.87
C ILE A 10 -13.36 26.51 -43.19
N GLU A 11 -12.55 25.87 -44.07
CA GLU A 11 -12.20 26.21 -45.47
C GLU A 11 -11.05 27.24 -45.70
N ALA A 12 -10.11 27.10 -46.63
CA ALA A 12 -9.73 26.09 -47.63
C ALA A 12 -8.39 26.50 -48.25
N ALA A 13 -7.57 25.55 -48.74
CA ALA A 13 -6.80 25.70 -49.99
C ALA A 13 -6.11 24.37 -50.38
N VAL A 14 -6.30 24.01 -51.64
CA VAL A 14 -5.78 22.86 -52.38
C VAL A 14 -4.39 23.17 -52.93
N GLU A 15 -3.44 22.23 -52.86
CA GLU A 15 -2.37 22.08 -53.88
C GLU A 15 -1.79 20.66 -53.89
N ARG A 16 -1.47 20.15 -55.09
CA ARG A 16 -0.98 18.79 -55.42
C ARG A 16 0.37 18.95 -56.19
N PRO A 17 1.04 17.86 -56.57
CA PRO A 17 2.21 17.20 -55.96
C PRO A 17 3.59 17.64 -56.54
N ASP A 18 4.69 17.45 -55.80
CA ASP A 18 5.92 16.74 -56.24
C ASP A 18 7.17 16.94 -55.35
N LYS A 19 7.92 15.84 -55.24
CA LYS A 19 9.39 15.65 -55.10
C LYS A 19 10.13 15.88 -53.77
N GLU A 20 10.69 14.75 -53.35
CA GLU A 20 12.05 14.51 -52.87
C GLU A 20 12.62 15.38 -51.74
N GLY A 21 12.97 14.69 -50.65
CA GLY A 21 14.11 15.06 -49.84
C GLY A 21 13.80 15.25 -48.36
N ASN A 22 14.01 14.16 -47.60
CA ASN A 22 14.49 14.18 -46.22
C ASN A 22 13.68 14.97 -45.19
N LYS A 23 12.88 14.26 -44.37
CA LYS A 23 12.55 14.61 -42.98
C LYS A 23 11.90 13.40 -42.26
N PRO A 24 11.97 13.34 -40.92
CA PRO A 24 12.94 12.52 -40.20
C PRO A 24 12.35 11.18 -39.71
N ALA A 25 13.24 10.23 -39.43
CA ALA A 25 12.95 8.96 -38.77
C ALA A 25 12.00 9.14 -37.57
N LEU A 26 10.84 8.49 -37.63
CA LEU A 26 9.96 8.27 -36.48
C LEU A 26 10.74 7.44 -35.45
N ARG A 27 11.18 8.14 -34.40
CA ARG A 27 11.94 7.60 -33.28
C ARG A 27 11.12 6.54 -32.52
N PRO A 28 11.79 5.54 -31.93
CA PRO A 28 11.16 4.44 -31.21
C PRO A 28 10.45 4.95 -29.96
N THR A 29 9.17 4.59 -29.78
CA THR A 29 8.46 4.70 -28.50
C THR A 29 8.96 3.60 -27.56
N SER A 30 10.15 3.86 -27.01
CA SER A 30 10.87 3.03 -26.05
C SER A 30 10.25 3.06 -24.64
N SER A 31 10.53 2.02 -23.84
CA SER A 31 10.77 2.11 -22.38
C SER A 31 9.68 2.67 -21.45
N SER A 32 8.46 2.92 -21.94
CA SER A 32 7.43 3.65 -21.15
C SER A 32 6.86 2.84 -19.98
N THR A 33 6.51 1.57 -20.17
CA THR A 33 5.72 0.78 -19.17
C THR A 33 6.49 0.45 -17.90
N SER A 34 7.77 0.12 -18.04
CA SER A 34 8.70 -0.07 -16.93
C SER A 34 9.05 1.24 -16.22
N LYS A 35 9.09 2.36 -16.97
CA LYS A 35 9.13 3.71 -16.38
C LYS A 35 7.83 4.05 -15.64
N ILE A 36 6.68 3.48 -16.01
CA ILE A 36 5.42 3.68 -15.27
C ILE A 36 5.52 3.06 -13.87
N PHE A 37 5.99 1.83 -13.70
CA PHE A 37 6.16 1.26 -12.36
C PHE A 37 7.15 2.06 -11.51
N LEU A 38 8.23 2.54 -12.13
CA LEU A 38 9.22 3.38 -11.47
C LEU A 38 8.68 4.78 -11.15
N ALA A 39 7.86 5.35 -12.03
CA ALA A 39 7.21 6.64 -11.86
C ALA A 39 6.10 6.57 -10.80
N CYS A 40 5.28 5.52 -10.81
CA CYS A 40 4.27 5.25 -9.79
C CYS A 40 4.92 5.00 -8.42
N HIS A 41 6.03 4.27 -8.36
CA HIS A 41 6.82 4.12 -7.15
C HIS A 41 7.34 5.48 -6.66
N THR A 42 7.96 6.27 -7.54
CA THR A 42 8.54 7.58 -7.22
C THR A 42 7.47 8.57 -6.75
N ALA A 43 6.37 8.68 -7.50
CA ALA A 43 5.23 9.52 -7.18
C ALA A 43 4.56 9.07 -5.88
N GLY A 44 4.41 7.76 -5.65
CA GLY A 44 3.90 7.19 -4.42
C GLY A 44 4.79 7.53 -3.22
N CYS A 45 6.11 7.40 -3.35
CA CYS A 45 7.06 7.74 -2.29
C CYS A 45 7.05 9.24 -1.96
N ILE A 46 7.09 10.10 -2.98
CA ILE A 46 7.06 11.57 -2.79
C ILE A 46 5.72 11.99 -2.17
N SER A 47 4.60 11.47 -2.67
CA SER A 47 3.27 11.80 -2.16
C SER A 47 3.10 11.38 -0.71
N LEU A 48 3.58 10.20 -0.33
CA LEU A 48 3.50 9.71 1.04
C LEU A 48 4.40 10.55 1.98
N ALA A 49 5.60 10.92 1.55
CA ALA A 49 6.48 11.80 2.33
C ALA A 49 5.90 13.22 2.50
N ILE A 50 5.32 13.80 1.44
CA ILE A 50 4.62 15.10 1.49
C ILE A 50 3.43 15.03 2.43
N ALA A 51 2.61 13.97 2.33
CA ALA A 51 1.46 13.78 3.21
C ALA A 51 1.89 13.70 4.68
N LEU A 52 2.96 12.98 5.00
CA LEU A 52 3.50 12.95 6.36
C LEU A 52 3.95 14.34 6.83
N VAL A 53 4.73 15.07 6.04
CA VAL A 53 5.32 16.35 6.46
C VAL A 53 4.30 17.49 6.52
N PHE A 54 3.32 17.52 5.63
CA PHE A 54 2.40 18.66 5.51
C PHE A 54 0.98 18.40 5.99
N ALA A 55 0.51 17.15 5.97
CA ALA A 55 -0.84 16.81 6.40
C ALA A 55 -0.88 16.13 7.78
N VAL A 56 0.16 15.34 8.13
CA VAL A 56 0.21 14.60 9.40
C VAL A 56 1.00 15.36 10.47
N ASP A 57 2.13 15.99 10.13
CA ASP A 57 2.92 16.77 11.11
C ASP A 57 2.09 17.92 11.71
N GLY A 58 1.92 17.90 13.02
CA GLY A 58 1.11 18.87 13.74
C GLY A 58 -0.40 18.62 13.72
N TYR A 59 -0.87 17.55 13.09
CA TYR A 59 -2.29 17.19 13.07
C TYR A 59 -2.78 16.78 14.47
N ASN A 60 -3.86 17.41 14.94
CA ASN A 60 -4.52 17.06 16.21
C ASN A 60 -5.64 16.06 15.95
N ALA A 61 -5.39 14.78 16.24
CA ALA A 61 -6.39 13.73 16.20
C ALA A 61 -7.33 13.83 17.40
N SER A 62 -8.60 13.49 17.18
CA SER A 62 -9.57 13.30 18.26
C SER A 62 -9.21 12.06 19.08
N ASP A 63 -9.39 12.15 20.39
CA ASP A 63 -9.30 11.00 21.28
C ASP A 63 -10.59 10.13 21.16
N SER A 64 -10.67 9.06 21.95
CA SER A 64 -11.85 8.20 21.97
C SER A 64 -13.07 8.83 22.65
N SER A 65 -12.86 9.83 23.51
CA SER A 65 -13.90 10.49 24.32
C SER A 65 -14.61 11.64 23.59
N THR A 66 -13.96 12.21 22.56
CA THR A 66 -14.49 13.33 21.78
C THR A 66 -15.31 12.85 20.56
N PRO A 67 -16.46 13.51 20.26
CA PRO A 67 -17.26 13.23 19.07
C PRO A 67 -16.44 13.44 17.77
N ARG A 68 -16.58 12.53 16.80
CA ARG A 68 -15.85 12.59 15.50
C ARG A 68 -16.22 13.81 14.64
N SER A 69 -17.35 14.44 14.95
CA SER A 69 -17.84 15.65 14.28
C SER A 69 -18.22 16.67 15.34
N ALA A 70 -17.57 17.83 15.30
CA ALA A 70 -17.93 19.01 16.07
C ALA A 70 -17.98 20.19 15.10
N SER A 71 -19.06 20.98 15.17
CA SER A 71 -19.25 22.19 14.34
C SER A 71 -19.12 21.94 12.83
N GLY A 72 -19.57 20.78 12.33
CA GLY A 72 -19.60 20.45 10.90
C GLY A 72 -18.28 19.96 10.28
N LYS A 73 -17.21 19.76 11.06
CA LYS A 73 -15.91 19.30 10.59
C LYS A 73 -15.57 17.91 11.13
N PHE A 74 -15.30 16.96 10.24
CA PHE A 74 -14.87 15.60 10.60
C PHE A 74 -13.39 15.59 11.00
N ARG A 75 -13.05 14.98 12.15
CA ARG A 75 -11.67 14.80 12.63
C ARG A 75 -11.31 13.31 12.65
N PHE A 76 -10.25 12.92 11.94
CA PHE A 76 -9.65 11.59 11.98
C PHE A 76 -9.03 11.26 13.34
N ARG A 77 -9.08 9.98 13.70
CA ARG A 77 -8.39 9.40 14.86
C ARG A 77 -7.00 8.87 14.47
N VAL A 78 -6.18 8.58 15.48
CA VAL A 78 -4.86 7.95 15.35
C VAL A 78 -4.91 6.68 14.48
N SER A 79 -5.91 5.83 14.70
CA SER A 79 -6.10 4.58 13.94
C SER A 79 -6.32 4.82 12.45
N ASP A 80 -7.06 5.87 12.09
CA ASP A 80 -7.43 6.15 10.71
C ASP A 80 -6.19 6.61 9.93
N VAL A 81 -5.42 7.54 10.51
CA VAL A 81 -4.16 8.05 9.93
C VAL A 81 -3.12 6.93 9.80
N THR A 82 -2.98 6.09 10.83
CA THR A 82 -2.04 4.95 10.81
C THR A 82 -2.41 3.91 9.75
N THR A 83 -3.71 3.68 9.54
CA THR A 83 -4.22 2.77 8.50
C THR A 83 -3.94 3.31 7.10
N LEU A 84 -4.14 4.61 6.87
CA LEU A 84 -3.86 5.25 5.58
C LEU A 84 -2.37 5.21 5.22
N ILE A 85 -1.48 5.46 6.18
CA ILE A 85 -0.02 5.33 5.99
C ILE A 85 0.35 3.88 5.62
N SER A 86 -0.25 2.91 6.31
CA SER A 86 -0.01 1.49 6.06
C SER A 86 -0.50 1.06 4.68
N ALA A 87 -1.68 1.51 4.25
CA ALA A 87 -2.19 1.27 2.90
C ALA A 87 -1.27 1.88 1.82
N GLY A 88 -0.78 3.11 2.03
CA GLY A 88 0.20 3.75 1.16
C GLY A 88 1.51 2.95 1.03
N LEU A 89 2.02 2.43 2.15
CA LEU A 89 3.22 1.57 2.16
C LEU A 89 3.01 0.26 1.38
N VAL A 90 1.83 -0.35 1.46
CA VAL A 90 1.51 -1.57 0.68
C VAL A 90 1.52 -1.28 -0.83
N ILE A 91 0.94 -0.14 -1.25
CA ILE A 91 0.93 0.29 -2.66
C ILE A 91 2.36 0.54 -3.16
N VAL A 92 3.18 1.26 -2.40
CA VAL A 92 4.59 1.49 -2.77
C VAL A 92 5.35 0.17 -2.87
N LYS A 93 5.17 -0.74 -1.91
CA LYS A 93 5.84 -2.06 -1.88
C LYS A 93 5.48 -2.94 -3.08
N PHE A 94 4.24 -2.86 -3.57
CA PHE A 94 3.84 -3.52 -4.82
C PHE A 94 4.73 -3.06 -5.98
N PHE A 95 4.87 -1.75 -6.17
CA PHE A 95 5.70 -1.20 -7.23
C PHE A 95 7.20 -1.49 -7.04
N THR A 96 7.71 -1.41 -5.81
CA THR A 96 9.10 -1.76 -5.47
C THR A 96 9.43 -3.21 -5.82
N THR A 97 8.53 -4.15 -5.50
CA THR A 97 8.75 -5.58 -5.71
C THR A 97 8.66 -5.96 -7.18
N ALA A 98 7.69 -5.40 -7.91
CA ALA A 98 7.60 -5.51 -9.36
C ALA A 98 8.88 -5.01 -10.05
N TRP A 99 9.36 -3.83 -9.63
CA TRP A 99 10.60 -3.26 -10.17
C TRP A 99 11.86 -4.07 -9.83
N ALA A 100 11.99 -4.53 -8.59
CA ALA A 100 13.14 -5.31 -8.14
C ALA A 100 13.30 -6.62 -8.92
N ALA A 101 12.19 -7.28 -9.28
CA ALA A 101 12.22 -8.49 -10.10
C ALA A 101 12.79 -8.20 -11.50
N ILE A 102 12.32 -7.10 -12.11
CA ILE A 102 12.79 -6.63 -13.43
C ILE A 102 14.28 -6.27 -13.37
N ALA A 103 14.71 -5.50 -12.37
CA ALA A 103 16.09 -5.08 -12.15
C ALA A 103 17.07 -6.26 -12.00
N VAL A 104 16.73 -7.25 -11.17
CA VAL A 104 17.56 -8.44 -10.93
C VAL A 104 17.67 -9.28 -12.20
N TRP A 105 16.59 -9.41 -12.96
CA TRP A 105 16.59 -10.17 -14.22
C TRP A 105 17.48 -9.52 -15.28
N MET A 106 17.44 -8.20 -15.46
CA MET A 106 18.36 -7.55 -16.42
C MET A 106 19.81 -7.57 -15.96
N CYS A 107 20.07 -7.45 -14.65
CA CYS A 107 21.41 -7.61 -14.11
C CYS A 107 21.95 -9.03 -14.39
N ALA A 108 21.10 -10.05 -14.27
CA ALA A 108 21.43 -11.41 -14.67
C ALA A 108 21.74 -11.53 -16.17
N TYR A 109 20.90 -10.92 -17.01
CA TYR A 109 21.11 -10.92 -18.45
C TYR A 109 22.41 -10.25 -18.86
N GLU A 110 22.68 -9.03 -18.38
CA GLU A 110 23.89 -8.26 -18.72
C GLU A 110 25.17 -9.00 -18.28
N VAL A 111 25.16 -9.60 -17.08
CA VAL A 111 26.32 -10.36 -16.57
C VAL A 111 26.59 -11.62 -17.40
N VAL A 112 25.54 -12.38 -17.72
CA VAL A 112 25.69 -13.67 -18.44
C VAL A 112 26.02 -13.47 -19.91
N HIS A 113 25.43 -12.47 -20.57
CA HIS A 113 25.51 -12.35 -22.04
C HIS A 113 26.53 -11.33 -22.54
N ARG A 114 26.96 -10.37 -21.70
CA ARG A 114 27.72 -9.20 -22.19
C ARG A 114 29.00 -8.90 -21.44
N THR A 115 29.17 -9.35 -20.20
CA THR A 115 30.37 -8.97 -19.42
C THR A 115 31.19 -10.14 -18.89
N ASP A 116 30.59 -11.24 -18.41
CA ASP A 116 31.35 -12.39 -17.91
C ASP A 116 30.58 -13.71 -18.16
N PRO A 117 30.69 -14.29 -19.37
CA PRO A 117 29.99 -15.52 -19.74
C PRO A 117 30.46 -16.76 -18.95
N HIS A 118 31.52 -16.64 -18.15
CA HIS A 118 32.05 -17.71 -17.29
C HIS A 118 31.63 -17.59 -15.83
N LEU A 119 30.71 -16.66 -15.49
CA LEU A 119 30.18 -16.57 -14.14
C LEU A 119 29.51 -17.91 -13.74
N LYS A 120 29.98 -18.52 -12.65
CA LYS A 120 29.52 -19.85 -12.26
C LYS A 120 28.05 -19.81 -11.86
N SER A 121 27.27 -20.84 -12.19
CA SER A 121 25.85 -21.03 -11.78
C SER A 121 25.58 -20.69 -10.31
N LYS A 122 26.54 -21.02 -9.45
CA LYS A 122 26.58 -20.66 -8.02
C LYS A 122 26.52 -19.13 -7.77
N GLN A 123 27.29 -18.31 -8.47
CA GLN A 123 27.27 -16.85 -8.30
C GLN A 123 25.98 -16.21 -8.83
N LEU A 124 25.45 -16.75 -9.94
CA LEU A 124 24.18 -16.31 -10.50
C LEU A 124 23.00 -16.64 -9.56
N SER A 125 23.00 -17.85 -8.99
CA SER A 125 22.03 -18.29 -7.99
C SER A 125 22.09 -17.45 -6.72
N PHE A 126 23.28 -17.03 -6.28
CA PHE A 126 23.42 -16.10 -5.16
C PHE A 126 22.78 -14.75 -5.49
N MET A 127 23.03 -14.21 -6.68
CA MET A 127 22.47 -12.93 -7.09
C MET A 127 20.95 -12.95 -7.23
N THR A 128 20.37 -13.99 -7.82
CA THR A 128 18.91 -14.08 -7.98
C THR A 128 18.20 -14.37 -6.66
N ARG A 129 18.77 -15.21 -5.79
CA ARG A 129 18.19 -15.55 -4.48
C ARG A 129 18.25 -14.38 -3.49
N TYR A 130 19.41 -13.74 -3.38
CA TYR A 130 19.64 -12.71 -2.37
C TYR A 130 19.48 -11.28 -2.92
N LYS A 131 19.24 -11.13 -4.24
CA LYS A 131 19.20 -9.83 -4.94
C LYS A 131 20.47 -9.00 -4.73
N LEU A 132 21.59 -9.68 -4.46
CA LEU A 132 22.88 -9.08 -4.15
C LEU A 132 23.86 -9.26 -5.32
N PRO A 133 24.83 -8.35 -5.50
CA PRO A 133 25.85 -8.52 -6.52
C PRO A 133 26.55 -9.90 -6.45
N PRO A 134 26.75 -10.58 -7.59
CA PRO A 134 27.26 -11.96 -7.63
C PRO A 134 28.71 -12.08 -7.12
N TRP A 135 29.43 -10.96 -7.04
CA TRP A 135 30.80 -10.87 -6.52
C TRP A 135 30.89 -10.73 -4.99
N LEU A 136 29.77 -10.49 -4.28
CA LEU A 136 29.70 -10.54 -2.82
C LEU A 136 29.61 -11.97 -2.27
N ARG A 137 29.45 -12.98 -3.13
CA ARG A 137 29.47 -14.38 -2.72
C ARG A 137 30.89 -14.77 -2.25
N PRO A 138 31.07 -15.34 -1.05
CA PRO A 138 32.39 -15.78 -0.58
C PRO A 138 33.05 -16.86 -1.47
N PRO A 139 34.37 -16.78 -1.72
CA PRO A 139 35.25 -15.67 -1.38
C PRO A 139 34.94 -14.45 -2.27
N CYS A 140 34.76 -13.28 -1.63
CA CYS A 140 34.37 -12.05 -2.32
C CYS A 140 35.41 -11.66 -3.37
N LYS A 141 34.95 -11.18 -4.52
CA LYS A 141 35.82 -10.70 -5.61
C LYS A 141 35.44 -9.27 -5.97
N LEU A 142 36.35 -8.53 -6.60
CA LEU A 142 36.02 -7.24 -7.17
C LEU A 142 35.43 -7.42 -8.59
N PRO A 143 34.34 -6.72 -8.94
CA PRO A 143 33.81 -6.70 -10.30
C PRO A 143 34.82 -6.04 -11.25
N LYS A 144 35.02 -6.63 -12.43
CA LYS A 144 35.92 -6.09 -13.47
C LYS A 144 35.11 -5.35 -14.54
N GLY A 145 35.48 -4.11 -14.85
CA GLY A 145 34.84 -3.31 -15.91
C GLY A 145 33.62 -2.50 -15.45
N LEU A 146 33.38 -1.37 -16.14
CA LEU A 146 32.37 -0.37 -15.78
C LEU A 146 30.94 -0.95 -15.70
N ARG A 147 30.57 -1.84 -16.63
CA ARG A 147 29.24 -2.44 -16.69
C ARG A 147 28.92 -3.35 -15.50
N ASN A 148 29.92 -4.09 -15.00
CA ASN A 148 29.76 -4.92 -13.80
C ASN A 148 29.58 -4.05 -12.54
N TRP A 149 30.22 -2.88 -12.50
CA TRP A 149 29.97 -1.87 -11.45
C TRP A 149 28.57 -1.27 -11.53
N VAL A 150 28.02 -1.05 -12.73
CA VAL A 150 26.61 -0.64 -12.91
C VAL A 150 25.66 -1.70 -12.35
N VAL A 151 25.90 -2.98 -12.65
CA VAL A 151 25.10 -4.09 -12.08
C VAL A 151 25.18 -4.12 -10.55
N VAL A 152 26.38 -3.91 -9.99
CA VAL A 152 26.57 -3.83 -8.54
C VAL A 152 25.76 -2.67 -7.94
N PHE A 153 25.82 -1.49 -8.55
CA PHE A 153 25.10 -0.31 -8.11
C PHE A 153 23.57 -0.52 -8.15
N VAL A 154 23.04 -1.09 -9.23
CA VAL A 154 21.60 -1.36 -9.38
C VAL A 154 21.11 -2.35 -8.31
N LEU A 155 21.83 -3.46 -8.11
CA LEU A 155 21.45 -4.47 -7.11
C LEU A 155 21.54 -3.95 -5.67
N LEU A 156 22.58 -3.18 -5.36
CA LEU A 156 22.73 -2.56 -4.02
C LEU A 156 21.67 -1.48 -3.77
N SER A 157 21.17 -0.80 -4.80
CA SER A 157 20.07 0.18 -4.68
C SER A 157 18.71 -0.48 -4.45
N VAL A 158 18.53 -1.72 -4.93
CA VAL A 158 17.31 -2.52 -4.75
C VAL A 158 17.29 -3.28 -3.42
N PHE A 159 18.45 -3.72 -2.93
CA PHE A 159 18.58 -4.54 -1.72
C PHE A 159 17.93 -3.98 -0.44
N PRO A 160 18.09 -2.71 -0.05
CA PRO A 160 17.57 -2.21 1.23
C PRO A 160 16.03 -2.06 1.25
N GLN A 161 15.37 -2.01 0.09
CA GLN A 161 13.96 -1.61 -0.04
C GLN A 161 12.95 -2.46 0.74
N PRO A 162 13.08 -3.79 0.82
CA PRO A 162 12.15 -4.61 1.62
C PRO A 162 12.20 -4.30 3.13
N PHE A 163 13.24 -3.60 3.60
CA PHE A 163 13.52 -3.36 5.01
C PHE A 163 13.26 -1.91 5.45
N THR A 164 12.82 -1.03 4.56
CA THR A 164 12.66 0.40 4.88
C THR A 164 11.32 0.76 5.52
N SER A 165 10.31 -0.13 5.49
CA SER A 165 8.98 0.17 6.05
C SER A 165 8.98 0.62 7.51
N PRO A 166 9.82 0.09 8.42
CA PRO A 166 9.89 0.57 9.80
C PRO A 166 10.32 2.04 9.94
N LEU A 167 11.08 2.58 8.97
CA LEU A 167 11.50 3.99 8.99
C LEU A 167 10.30 4.92 8.84
N LEU A 168 9.37 4.61 7.94
CA LEU A 168 8.20 5.45 7.70
C LEU A 168 7.08 5.19 8.71
N SER A 169 6.80 3.92 9.04
CA SER A 169 5.77 3.59 10.03
C SER A 169 6.15 4.08 11.44
N GLY A 170 7.45 4.11 11.74
CA GLY A 170 7.99 4.71 12.97
C GLY A 170 8.32 6.20 12.84
N ALA A 171 7.89 6.89 11.78
CA ALA A 171 8.14 8.32 11.63
C ALA A 171 7.09 9.19 12.34
N VAL A 172 5.94 8.63 12.74
CA VAL A 172 4.86 9.38 13.39
C VAL A 172 4.83 9.03 14.88
N ASP A 173 5.12 10.02 15.72
CA ASP A 173 4.94 9.94 17.16
C ASP A 173 3.62 10.63 17.54
N TRP A 174 2.86 10.01 18.43
CA TRP A 174 1.56 10.50 18.88
C TRP A 174 1.68 11.02 20.30
N ASN A 175 1.70 12.34 20.43
CA ASN A 175 1.88 13.02 21.72
C ASN A 175 0.53 13.48 22.26
N ALA A 176 0.30 13.27 23.56
CA ALA A 176 -0.83 13.87 24.23
C ALA A 176 -0.76 15.40 24.07
N SER A 177 -1.87 16.00 23.67
CA SER A 177 -1.98 17.43 23.38
C SER A 177 -3.34 17.92 23.83
N SER A 178 -3.51 19.22 24.01
CA SER A 178 -4.84 19.78 24.22
C SER A 178 -5.01 21.12 23.55
N ILE A 179 -6.16 21.32 22.93
CA ILE A 179 -6.51 22.57 22.25
C ILE A 179 -7.50 23.34 23.12
N ARG A 180 -7.47 24.67 23.04
CA ARG A 180 -8.41 25.53 23.77
C ARG A 180 -9.82 25.25 23.22
N GLY A 181 -10.75 24.90 24.11
CA GLY A 181 -12.16 24.76 23.77
C GLY A 181 -12.75 26.10 23.32
N THR A 182 -13.83 26.04 22.55
CA THR A 182 -14.45 27.23 21.95
C THR A 182 -15.53 27.88 22.81
N ALA A 183 -15.91 27.27 23.94
CA ALA A 183 -16.98 27.75 24.81
C ALA A 183 -16.52 27.81 26.28
N SER A 184 -16.80 28.92 26.96
CA SER A 184 -16.59 29.05 28.41
C SER A 184 -17.69 28.36 29.19
N VAL A 185 -17.33 27.79 30.34
CA VAL A 185 -18.23 27.10 31.27
C VAL A 185 -18.21 27.79 32.64
N PRO A 186 -19.35 27.88 33.34
CA PRO A 186 -19.40 28.41 34.70
C PRO A 186 -18.75 27.42 35.69
N VAL A 187 -18.02 27.95 36.67
CA VAL A 187 -17.39 27.20 37.77
C VAL A 187 -17.72 27.83 39.12
N ASN A 188 -17.74 27.03 40.18
CA ASN A 188 -18.14 27.50 41.51
C ASN A 188 -16.96 28.14 42.26
N SER A 189 -17.21 29.32 42.84
CA SER A 189 -16.29 30.35 43.35
C SER A 189 -14.82 29.98 43.60
N SER A 190 -13.92 30.74 42.99
CA SER A 190 -12.49 30.89 43.31
C SER A 190 -12.18 32.22 44.03
N ASP A 191 -13.21 32.96 44.48
CA ASP A 191 -13.05 34.26 45.17
C ASP A 191 -14.32 34.66 45.96
N PRO A 192 -14.69 33.92 47.03
CA PRO A 192 -15.85 34.26 47.86
C PRO A 192 -15.47 35.32 48.92
N ALA A 193 -16.47 36.07 49.40
CA ALA A 193 -16.24 37.07 50.45
C ALA A 193 -16.19 36.42 51.84
N ALA A 194 -15.25 36.88 52.68
CA ALA A 194 -15.12 36.43 54.06
C ALA A 194 -16.37 36.76 54.88
N THR A 195 -16.81 35.80 55.71
CA THR A 195 -17.91 35.97 56.66
C THR A 195 -17.42 35.81 58.09
N ASP A 196 -18.08 36.45 59.05
CA ASP A 196 -17.78 36.31 60.48
C ASP A 196 -18.35 35.01 61.09
N GLU A 197 -18.99 34.18 60.27
CA GLU A 197 -19.62 32.94 60.66
C GLU A 197 -18.56 31.98 61.23
N TYR A 198 -18.67 31.65 62.52
CA TYR A 198 -17.76 30.78 63.27
C TYR A 198 -16.32 31.29 63.48
N TRP A 199 -15.93 32.49 63.03
CA TRP A 199 -14.57 33.02 63.27
C TRP A 199 -14.19 33.09 64.76
N TYR A 200 -15.13 33.43 65.64
CA TYR A 200 -14.88 33.49 67.08
C TYR A 200 -14.38 32.15 67.66
N GLN A 201 -14.73 31.01 67.05
CA GLN A 201 -14.24 29.69 67.44
C GLN A 201 -12.74 29.55 67.16
N TYR A 202 -12.25 30.08 66.04
CA TYR A 202 -10.81 30.11 65.73
C TYR A 202 -10.01 30.85 66.80
N GLY A 203 -10.54 31.99 67.29
CA GLY A 203 -9.91 32.79 68.34
C GLY A 203 -9.78 32.06 69.68
N ILE A 204 -10.74 31.22 70.07
CA ILE A 204 -10.82 30.66 71.44
C ILE A 204 -10.63 29.14 71.53
N VAL A 205 -10.88 28.39 70.44
CA VAL A 205 -10.83 26.92 70.43
C VAL A 205 -9.60 26.43 69.68
N MET A 206 -8.70 25.79 70.41
CA MET A 206 -7.47 25.21 69.83
C MET A 206 -7.76 24.12 68.78
N THR A 207 -8.82 23.32 68.98
CA THR A 207 -9.22 22.28 68.02
C THR A 207 -9.58 22.86 66.66
N GLU A 208 -10.16 24.08 66.62
CA GLU A 208 -10.49 24.77 65.38
C GLU A 208 -9.21 25.16 64.63
N ARG A 209 -8.25 25.76 65.33
CA ARG A 209 -6.93 26.10 64.76
C ARG A 209 -6.18 24.85 64.28
N MET A 210 -6.29 23.74 65.01
CA MET A 210 -5.72 22.46 64.61
C MET A 210 -6.41 21.86 63.37
N SER A 211 -7.71 22.10 63.18
CA SER A 211 -8.43 21.74 61.96
C SER A 211 -7.89 22.50 60.74
N ILE A 212 -7.79 23.84 60.86
CA ILE A 212 -7.23 24.72 59.82
C ILE A 212 -5.80 24.29 59.45
N LEU A 213 -4.95 24.05 60.45
CA LEU A 213 -3.58 23.57 60.24
C LEU A 213 -3.53 22.27 59.42
N ARG A 214 -4.41 21.31 59.70
CA ARG A 214 -4.47 20.02 58.99
C ARG A 214 -5.01 20.17 57.56
N ILE A 215 -5.97 21.06 57.35
CA ILE A 215 -6.48 21.40 56.01
C ILE A 215 -5.36 22.05 55.19
N ALA A 216 -4.66 23.03 55.75
CA ALA A 216 -3.52 23.70 55.12
C ALA A 216 -2.41 22.70 54.75
N ALA A 217 -2.09 21.76 55.65
CA ALA A 217 -1.16 20.66 55.37
C ALA A 217 -1.59 19.82 54.14
N GLY A 218 -2.88 19.49 54.04
CA GLY A 218 -3.45 18.78 52.89
C GLY A 218 -3.35 19.59 51.59
N TYR A 219 -3.62 20.90 51.65
CA TYR A 219 -3.53 21.80 50.51
C TYR A 219 -2.10 22.02 50.02
N ALA A 220 -1.12 22.09 50.93
CA ALA A 220 0.30 22.14 50.55
C ALA A 220 0.68 20.90 49.72
N GLY A 221 0.27 19.71 50.16
CA GLY A 221 0.48 18.47 49.41
C GLY A 221 -0.28 18.44 48.07
N LEU A 222 -1.56 18.80 48.07
CA LEU A 222 -2.39 18.83 46.86
C LEU A 222 -1.83 19.78 45.79
N ALA A 223 -1.31 20.94 46.19
CA ALA A 223 -0.81 21.95 45.29
C ALA A 223 0.62 21.69 44.79
N TRP A 224 1.46 20.93 45.52
CA TRP A 224 2.91 20.86 45.24
C TRP A 224 3.54 19.45 45.19
N SER A 225 2.74 18.39 45.33
CA SER A 225 3.23 16.99 45.23
C SER A 225 3.47 16.50 43.79
N ASP A 226 2.86 17.13 42.78
CA ASP A 226 3.05 16.73 41.38
C ASP A 226 4.40 17.20 40.83
N THR A 227 5.36 16.27 40.81
CA THR A 227 6.71 16.48 40.26
C THR A 227 6.74 16.89 38.78
N SER A 228 5.66 16.67 38.00
CA SER A 228 5.61 17.09 36.59
C SER A 228 5.34 18.59 36.43
N ALA A 229 4.85 19.25 37.48
CA ALA A 229 4.55 20.68 37.52
C ALA A 229 5.59 21.48 38.34
N VAL A 230 6.68 20.86 38.78
CA VAL A 230 7.72 21.47 39.63
C VAL A 230 9.10 21.15 39.06
N HIS A 231 9.99 22.13 38.99
CA HIS A 231 11.39 21.94 38.58
C HIS A 231 12.19 21.18 39.68
N GLU A 232 13.36 20.62 39.35
CA GLU A 232 14.23 19.94 40.34
C GLU A 232 14.64 20.82 41.52
N ASN A 233 14.61 22.13 41.31
CA ASN A 233 14.93 23.14 42.31
C ASN A 233 13.71 23.49 43.21
N GLY A 234 12.54 22.86 43.00
CA GLY A 234 11.33 23.06 43.82
C GLY A 234 10.45 24.24 43.40
N THR A 235 10.85 25.01 42.38
CA THR A 235 10.02 26.11 41.85
C THR A 235 8.98 25.59 40.86
N SER A 236 7.89 26.33 40.66
CA SER A 236 6.90 25.97 39.65
C SER A 236 7.50 25.94 38.25
N SER A 237 7.05 24.99 37.43
CA SER A 237 7.38 24.91 36.00
C SER A 237 6.20 25.31 35.10
N THR A 238 5.05 25.62 35.69
CA THR A 238 3.77 25.83 35.01
C THR A 238 3.25 27.25 35.09
N GLY A 239 3.88 28.12 35.90
CA GLY A 239 3.46 29.50 36.12
C GLY A 239 4.43 30.21 37.06
N ASN A 240 3.93 31.22 37.77
CA ASN A 240 4.74 32.09 38.63
C ASN A 240 4.94 31.58 40.06
N GLY A 241 4.38 30.41 40.40
CA GLY A 241 4.44 29.82 41.72
C GLY A 241 3.37 30.29 42.70
N CYS A 242 2.47 31.19 42.30
CA CYS A 242 1.30 31.59 43.08
C CYS A 242 0.11 30.69 42.70
N ARG A 243 -0.18 29.73 43.59
CA ARG A 243 -1.16 28.66 43.41
C ARG A 243 -2.33 28.84 44.38
N HIS A 244 -3.53 28.51 43.91
CA HIS A 244 -4.76 28.53 44.67
C HIS A 244 -5.49 27.18 44.51
N VAL A 245 -5.91 26.58 45.62
CA VAL A 245 -6.77 25.39 45.63
C VAL A 245 -8.23 25.79 45.41
N VAL A 246 -8.81 25.32 44.32
CA VAL A 246 -10.20 25.58 43.89
C VAL A 246 -11.07 24.32 43.97
N ASN A 247 -12.36 24.46 43.68
CA ASN A 247 -13.32 23.35 43.60
C ASN A 247 -12.99 22.37 42.45
N ASP A 248 -13.45 21.12 42.59
CA ASP A 248 -13.34 20.11 41.53
C ASP A 248 -14.52 20.21 40.57
N ASP A 249 -14.41 21.13 39.61
CA ASP A 249 -15.45 21.36 38.60
C ASP A 249 -15.31 20.42 37.38
N GLY A 250 -14.50 19.36 37.48
CA GLY A 250 -14.31 18.37 36.41
C GLY A 250 -13.57 18.90 35.18
N LEU A 251 -12.82 20.00 35.33
CA LEU A 251 -12.09 20.63 34.24
C LEU A 251 -10.76 19.91 33.93
N PRO A 252 -10.42 19.69 32.64
CA PRO A 252 -9.14 19.14 32.26
C PRO A 252 -7.97 20.07 32.63
N VAL A 253 -6.80 19.48 32.93
CA VAL A 253 -5.55 20.22 33.12
C VAL A 253 -5.26 21.12 31.92
N ASN A 254 -4.68 22.29 32.16
CA ASN A 254 -4.44 23.40 31.22
C ASN A 254 -5.68 24.19 30.78
N SER A 255 -6.85 23.90 31.34
CA SER A 255 -7.99 24.82 31.28
C SER A 255 -7.63 26.15 31.92
N THR A 256 -8.33 27.21 31.57
CA THR A 256 -7.97 28.58 31.97
C THR A 256 -9.13 29.24 32.70
N LEU A 257 -8.91 29.64 33.94
CA LEU A 257 -9.83 30.38 34.79
C LEU A 257 -9.52 31.88 34.66
N ALA A 258 -10.52 32.69 34.33
CA ALA A 258 -10.32 34.13 34.15
C ALA A 258 -10.64 34.91 35.43
N ASN A 259 -9.85 35.95 35.71
CA ASN A 259 -10.07 36.92 36.79
C ASN A 259 -10.21 36.30 38.19
N SER A 260 -9.36 35.34 38.56
CA SER A 260 -9.38 34.69 39.87
C SER A 260 -8.49 35.42 40.89
N THR A 261 -8.92 35.47 42.15
CA THR A 261 -8.06 35.89 43.27
C THR A 261 -7.18 34.71 43.72
N VAL A 262 -5.87 34.92 43.79
CA VAL A 262 -4.87 33.89 44.07
C VAL A 262 -3.93 34.38 45.17
N PRO A 263 -3.65 33.60 46.23
CA PRO A 263 -2.66 33.99 47.23
C PRO A 263 -1.28 34.04 46.61
N CYS A 264 -0.46 34.99 47.03
CA CYS A 264 0.87 35.15 46.47
C CYS A 264 1.84 35.77 47.49
N ILE A 265 3.09 35.32 47.42
CA ILE A 265 4.16 35.77 48.32
C ILE A 265 5.45 35.92 47.51
N GLN A 266 6.04 37.10 47.62
CA GLN A 266 7.32 37.47 47.01
C GLN A 266 8.37 37.50 48.12
N ILE A 267 9.37 36.64 48.05
CA ILE A 267 10.51 36.62 48.96
C ILE A 267 11.63 37.36 48.24
N GLN A 268 12.01 38.53 48.75
CA GLN A 268 13.02 39.37 48.11
C GLN A 268 14.44 38.99 48.51
N ASP A 269 14.66 38.57 49.76
CA ASP A 269 15.99 38.23 50.28
C ASP A 269 15.92 37.26 51.47
N ILE A 270 16.89 36.34 51.55
CA ILE A 270 17.14 35.46 52.72
C ILE A 270 18.57 35.70 53.17
N SER A 271 18.73 36.50 54.22
CA SER A 271 20.03 36.85 54.80
C SER A 271 20.37 35.96 55.98
N TRP A 272 21.21 34.93 55.78
CA TRP A 272 21.65 34.03 56.85
C TRP A 272 22.68 34.66 57.79
N ALA A 273 22.56 34.38 59.09
CA ALA A 273 23.56 34.74 60.08
C ALA A 273 24.85 33.93 59.86
N THR A 274 25.99 34.61 59.86
CA THR A 274 27.35 34.05 59.71
C THR A 274 28.15 34.09 61.01
N SER A 275 27.63 34.80 62.02
CA SER A 275 28.17 34.86 63.38
C SER A 275 27.06 35.03 64.41
N GLU A 276 27.34 34.73 65.68
CA GLU A 276 26.35 34.76 66.76
C GLU A 276 25.77 36.16 67.02
N ASP A 277 26.58 37.21 66.87
CA ASP A 277 26.18 38.61 67.07
C ASP A 277 25.14 39.11 66.06
N GLN A 278 24.98 38.41 64.94
CA GLN A 278 23.95 38.69 63.93
C GLN A 278 22.58 38.11 64.32
N ILE A 279 22.48 37.32 65.40
CA ILE A 279 21.25 36.69 65.87
C ILE A 279 20.75 37.48 67.09
N PRO A 280 19.64 38.23 66.99
CA PRO A 280 19.09 38.93 68.15
C PRO A 280 18.73 37.95 69.28
N SER A 281 19.05 38.30 70.53
CA SER A 281 18.80 37.42 71.69
C SER A 281 17.34 36.98 71.80
N LEU A 282 16.41 37.88 71.49
CA LEU A 282 14.97 37.61 71.50
C LEU A 282 14.56 36.61 70.41
N VAL A 283 15.20 36.65 69.24
CA VAL A 283 14.94 35.69 68.15
C VAL A 283 15.37 34.29 68.58
N ALA A 284 16.56 34.15 69.16
CA ALA A 284 17.04 32.88 69.69
C ALA A 284 16.18 32.37 70.88
N GLU A 285 15.74 33.26 71.77
CA GLU A 285 14.86 32.92 72.90
C GLU A 285 13.53 32.31 72.42
N TYR A 286 12.87 32.93 71.44
CA TYR A 286 11.62 32.40 70.86
C TYR A 286 11.80 31.06 70.15
N ALA A 287 12.91 30.84 69.44
CA ALA A 287 13.15 29.56 68.78
C ALA A 287 13.42 28.41 69.78
N LEU A 288 14.05 28.70 70.92
CA LEU A 288 14.61 27.67 71.79
C LEU A 288 13.80 27.47 73.08
N SER A 289 13.58 28.55 73.83
CA SER A 289 12.97 28.52 75.16
C SER A 289 11.51 28.93 75.18
N SER A 290 11.02 29.59 74.12
CA SER A 290 9.65 30.09 74.04
C SER A 290 8.94 29.68 72.74
N SER A 291 9.29 28.53 72.17
CA SER A 291 8.74 28.05 70.90
C SER A 291 7.23 27.78 70.96
N GLU A 292 6.71 27.43 72.14
CA GLU A 292 5.26 27.27 72.37
C GLU A 292 4.48 28.57 72.12
N SER A 293 5.11 29.75 72.31
CA SER A 293 4.49 31.05 72.03
C SER A 293 4.40 31.37 70.54
N LEU A 294 5.11 30.62 69.69
CA LEU A 294 5.03 30.72 68.24
C LEU A 294 3.97 29.79 67.66
N SER A 295 3.53 28.78 68.42
CA SER A 295 2.55 27.79 67.97
C SER A 295 1.12 28.21 68.30
N LEU A 296 0.24 28.13 67.31
CA LEU A 296 -1.21 28.36 67.48
C LEU A 296 -1.94 27.16 68.06
N VAL A 297 -1.30 25.98 68.03
CA VAL A 297 -1.87 24.70 68.48
C VAL A 297 -1.11 24.08 69.65
N ASN A 298 -0.26 24.88 70.31
CA ASN A 298 0.54 24.50 71.47
C ASN A 298 1.48 23.30 71.21
N ASP A 299 2.22 23.37 70.11
CA ASP A 299 3.18 22.37 69.63
C ASP A 299 4.65 22.77 69.89
N THR A 300 5.54 21.77 69.87
CA THR A 300 6.97 21.93 70.08
C THR A 300 7.72 22.02 68.75
N LEU A 301 7.68 23.19 68.11
CA LEU A 301 8.07 23.40 66.71
C LEU A 301 9.50 22.95 66.34
N PHE A 302 10.45 23.01 67.28
CA PHE A 302 11.87 22.71 67.03
C PHE A 302 12.34 21.35 67.59
N TRP A 303 11.44 20.53 68.14
CA TRP A 303 11.80 19.31 68.89
C TRP A 303 11.69 18.00 68.09
N TYR A 304 11.14 18.07 66.88
CA TYR A 304 11.07 16.93 65.97
C TYR A 304 12.47 16.50 65.54
N ARG A 305 12.73 15.18 65.45
CA ARG A 305 14.10 14.65 65.29
C ARG A 305 14.68 14.77 63.88
N SER A 306 13.86 15.03 62.87
CA SER A 306 14.32 15.17 61.48
C SER A 306 14.95 16.54 61.24
N PRO A 307 16.00 16.67 60.42
CA PRO A 307 16.45 17.97 59.97
C PRO A 307 15.44 18.58 58.97
N GLY A 308 15.38 19.91 58.89
CA GLY A 308 14.56 20.66 57.94
C GLY A 308 13.37 21.41 58.56
N HIS A 309 13.07 21.19 59.84
CA HIS A 309 12.06 21.98 60.54
C HIS A 309 12.46 23.44 60.56
N ALA A 310 11.54 24.31 60.17
CA ALA A 310 11.78 25.74 60.13
C ALA A 310 10.53 26.50 60.56
N THR A 311 10.74 27.63 61.24
CA THR A 311 9.65 28.52 61.63
C THR A 311 9.98 29.95 61.22
N LEU A 312 8.99 30.61 60.64
CA LEU A 312 9.07 32.00 60.24
C LEU A 312 8.17 32.84 61.15
N TYR A 313 8.73 33.83 61.83
CA TYR A 313 7.99 34.62 62.83
C TYR A 313 8.49 36.06 62.94
N ASN A 314 7.65 36.92 63.49
CA ASN A 314 7.98 38.30 63.84
C ASN A 314 7.86 38.49 65.35
N THR A 315 8.98 38.73 66.03
CA THR A 315 9.00 38.89 67.50
C THR A 315 8.22 40.10 67.99
N SER A 316 7.90 41.06 67.11
CA SER A 316 7.13 42.26 67.42
C SER A 316 5.63 42.12 67.10
N ASN A 317 5.22 41.05 66.41
CA ASN A 317 3.85 40.83 65.96
C ASN A 317 3.49 39.33 66.05
N LEU A 318 3.39 38.84 67.28
CA LEU A 318 2.93 37.48 67.57
C LEU A 318 1.39 37.42 67.55
N TRP A 319 0.85 36.23 67.30
CA TRP A 319 -0.58 36.02 67.26
C TRP A 319 -1.23 36.36 68.61
N VAL A 320 -2.39 37.02 68.54
CA VAL A 320 -3.23 37.30 69.69
C VAL A 320 -4.66 36.89 69.36
N SER A 321 -5.35 36.26 70.31
CA SER A 321 -6.75 35.89 70.17
C SER A 321 -7.62 37.13 69.90
N ALA A 322 -8.46 37.06 68.86
CA ALA A 322 -9.40 38.11 68.48
C ALA A 322 -10.79 37.51 68.22
N TYR A 323 -11.84 38.30 68.51
CA TYR A 323 -13.25 37.87 68.38
C TYR A 323 -13.91 38.30 67.07
N GLY A 324 -13.41 39.38 66.45
CA GLY A 324 -13.93 39.91 65.18
C GLY A 324 -13.11 39.41 63.98
N LEU A 325 -13.76 39.39 62.80
CA LEU A 325 -13.10 39.09 61.54
C LEU A 325 -11.85 39.99 61.38
N PRO A 326 -10.71 39.45 60.93
CA PRO A 326 -9.48 40.22 60.81
C PRO A 326 -9.61 41.27 59.69
N ASP A 327 -8.88 42.38 59.85
CA ASP A 327 -8.78 43.39 58.79
C ASP A 327 -7.95 42.85 57.62
N ALA A 328 -8.30 43.25 56.39
CA ALA A 328 -7.50 42.95 55.22
C ALA A 328 -6.12 43.61 55.34
N THR A 329 -5.05 42.83 55.11
CA THR A 329 -3.67 43.30 55.30
C THR A 329 -2.81 42.91 54.11
N LEU A 330 -1.86 43.79 53.78
CA LEU A 330 -0.71 43.50 52.93
C LEU A 330 0.51 43.53 53.85
N VAL A 331 1.19 42.40 54.00
CA VAL A 331 2.34 42.31 54.90
C VAL A 331 3.60 42.46 54.08
N SER A 332 4.43 43.45 54.40
CA SER A 332 5.74 43.65 53.80
C SER A 332 6.76 44.00 54.88
N GLY A 333 7.88 43.30 54.90
CA GLY A 333 8.93 43.52 55.90
C GLY A 333 9.82 42.31 56.13
N ALA A 334 10.67 42.42 57.14
CA ALA A 334 11.64 41.42 57.50
C ALA A 334 11.13 40.54 58.65
N LEU A 335 11.19 39.22 58.48
CA LEU A 335 10.81 38.21 59.47
C LEU A 335 12.02 37.35 59.85
N SER A 336 12.01 36.82 61.07
CA SER A 336 13.06 35.91 61.53
C SER A 336 12.72 34.46 61.17
N LEU A 337 13.70 33.76 60.61
CA LEU A 337 13.63 32.33 60.29
C LEU A 337 14.61 31.57 61.18
N GLY A 338 14.13 30.56 61.89
CA GLY A 338 14.97 29.55 62.53
C GLY A 338 14.81 28.23 61.79
N LEU A 339 15.91 27.58 61.38
CA LEU A 339 15.89 26.29 60.68
C LEU A 339 16.80 25.28 61.37
N VAL A 340 16.27 24.08 61.63
CA VAL A 340 17.00 22.98 62.26
C VAL A 340 17.74 22.17 61.22
N ILE A 341 19.07 22.10 61.34
CA ILE A 341 19.94 21.35 60.41
C ILE A 341 20.42 20.01 60.99
N GLY A 342 20.28 19.77 62.30
CA GLY A 342 20.72 18.52 62.90
C GLY A 342 20.31 18.33 64.37
N HIS A 343 20.29 17.05 64.80
CA HIS A 343 19.91 16.59 66.15
C HIS A 343 20.92 15.60 66.72
N ASN A 344 20.88 15.43 68.06
CA ASN A 344 21.69 14.48 68.84
C ASN A 344 23.21 14.72 68.75
N TYR A 345 23.62 15.98 68.61
CA TYR A 345 25.03 16.36 68.60
C TYR A 345 25.44 16.97 69.94
N SER A 346 26.64 16.64 70.44
CA SER A 346 27.21 17.29 71.64
C SER A 346 27.63 18.74 71.40
N GLY A 347 27.68 19.18 70.13
CA GLY A 347 28.04 20.51 69.66
C GLY A 347 27.92 20.59 68.14
N CYS A 348 27.82 21.79 67.56
CA CYS A 348 27.57 21.96 66.12
C CYS A 348 28.83 22.06 65.24
N GLU A 349 29.98 21.61 65.76
CA GLU A 349 31.27 21.68 65.08
C GLU A 349 31.51 20.48 64.13
N ASN A 350 31.13 19.27 64.54
CA ASN A 350 31.41 18.01 63.81
C ASN A 350 30.11 17.34 63.34
N LEU A 351 29.38 17.99 62.45
CA LEU A 351 28.11 17.50 61.92
C LEU A 351 28.34 16.50 60.79
N ALA A 352 27.65 15.35 60.83
CA ALA A 352 27.68 14.38 59.74
C ALA A 352 26.74 14.84 58.60
N PRO A 353 27.08 14.56 57.32
CA PRO A 353 26.20 14.87 56.20
C PRO A 353 24.81 14.25 56.35
N ASN A 354 23.78 14.97 55.91
CA ASN A 354 22.38 14.51 55.96
C ASN A 354 21.60 14.92 54.69
N SER A 355 20.26 14.99 54.76
CA SER A 355 19.41 15.39 53.63
C SER A 355 19.74 16.78 53.05
N PHE A 356 20.41 17.64 53.82
CA PHE A 356 20.86 18.96 53.38
C PHE A 356 22.28 18.97 52.80
N GLY A 357 22.91 17.82 52.60
CA GLY A 357 24.28 17.71 52.10
C GLY A 357 25.33 17.73 53.23
N ASP A 358 26.49 18.34 52.97
CA ASP A 358 27.61 18.42 53.93
C ASP A 358 27.39 19.58 54.92
N ILE A 359 26.44 19.37 55.85
CA ILE A 359 26.04 20.39 56.84
C ILE A 359 27.18 20.84 57.76
N GLY A 360 28.26 20.06 57.86
CA GLY A 360 29.47 20.46 58.59
C GLY A 360 30.18 21.65 57.93
N ARG A 361 30.07 21.79 56.61
CA ARG A 361 30.70 22.81 55.77
C ARG A 361 29.80 24.01 55.44
N LEU A 362 28.60 24.07 55.99
CA LEU A 362 27.71 25.22 55.80
C LEU A 362 28.41 26.52 56.25
N PRO A 363 28.38 27.59 55.43
CA PRO A 363 28.97 28.88 55.80
C PRO A 363 28.18 29.61 56.89
N GLN A 364 26.94 29.23 57.16
CA GLN A 364 26.08 29.82 58.18
C GLN A 364 26.55 29.49 59.59
N TYR A 365 26.29 30.40 60.53
CA TYR A 365 26.55 30.17 61.95
C TYR A 365 25.64 29.06 62.48
N LYS A 366 26.26 27.99 63.00
CA LYS A 366 25.57 26.82 63.53
C LYS A 366 25.34 27.01 65.03
N TYR A 367 24.17 27.51 65.39
CA TYR A 367 23.78 27.78 66.76
C TYR A 367 23.48 26.46 67.49
N HIS A 368 24.23 26.19 68.56
CA HIS A 368 24.04 25.00 69.39
C HIS A 368 23.10 25.28 70.56
N TRP A 369 22.11 24.40 70.75
CA TRP A 369 21.26 24.41 71.93
C TRP A 369 21.49 23.19 72.82
N ALA A 370 21.38 23.39 74.14
CA ALA A 370 21.85 22.48 75.19
C ALA A 370 21.29 21.04 75.15
N ILE A 371 20.21 20.80 74.40
CA ILE A 371 19.62 19.46 74.20
C ILE A 371 20.11 18.77 72.91
N GLY A 372 21.17 19.28 72.28
CA GLY A 372 21.85 18.66 71.15
C GLY A 372 21.24 18.97 69.78
N ILE A 373 20.60 20.14 69.64
CA ILE A 373 20.00 20.63 68.40
C ILE A 373 20.91 21.70 67.79
N CYS A 374 21.06 21.66 66.46
CA CYS A 374 21.83 22.62 65.70
C CYS A 374 20.91 23.40 64.75
N LEU A 375 20.89 24.72 64.92
CA LEU A 375 20.05 25.63 64.14
C LEU A 375 20.89 26.61 63.34
N VAL A 376 20.30 27.12 62.27
CA VAL A 376 20.78 28.27 61.51
C VAL A 376 19.65 29.29 61.46
N PHE A 377 20.01 30.57 61.53
CA PHE A 377 19.05 31.67 61.57
C PHE A 377 19.22 32.56 60.33
N ALA A 378 18.10 33.08 59.83
CA ALA A 378 18.09 34.08 58.76
C ALA A 378 17.07 35.18 59.02
N ASN A 379 17.33 36.33 58.42
CA ASN A 379 16.34 37.38 58.23
C ASN A 379 15.77 37.28 56.82
N VAL A 380 14.45 37.11 56.71
CA VAL A 380 13.74 36.93 55.44
C VAL A 380 12.94 38.17 55.13
N THR A 381 13.28 38.87 54.05
CA THR A 381 12.51 40.01 53.56
C THR A 381 11.48 39.50 52.57
N LEU A 382 10.20 39.75 52.84
CA LEU A 382 9.09 39.27 52.01
C LEU A 382 7.95 40.29 51.91
N SER A 383 7.12 40.12 50.88
CA SER A 383 5.80 40.74 50.74
C SER A 383 4.75 39.65 50.47
N ALA A 384 3.68 39.63 51.25
CA ALA A 384 2.63 38.62 51.17
C ALA A 384 1.24 39.27 51.06
N GLY A 385 0.39 38.73 50.18
CA GLY A 385 -0.95 39.22 49.91
C GLY A 385 -1.71 38.27 48.98
N VAL A 386 -2.61 38.83 48.17
CA VAL A 386 -3.28 38.15 47.04
C VAL A 386 -3.05 38.93 45.75
N THR A 387 -3.25 38.29 44.60
CA THR A 387 -3.27 38.93 43.28
C THR A 387 -4.56 38.60 42.55
N THR A 388 -5.02 39.50 41.69
CA THR A 388 -6.12 39.21 40.76
C THR A 388 -5.52 38.76 39.43
N SER A 389 -5.44 37.45 39.24
CA SER A 389 -4.89 36.83 38.03
C SER A 389 -5.87 36.96 36.87
N ALA A 390 -5.43 37.59 35.77
CA ALA A 390 -6.24 37.70 34.55
C ALA A 390 -6.49 36.33 33.92
N GLU A 391 -5.50 35.43 33.99
CA GLU A 391 -5.58 34.06 33.47
C GLU A 391 -4.82 33.11 34.41
N SER A 392 -5.58 32.34 35.19
CA SER A 392 -5.04 31.24 36.00
C SER A 392 -5.20 29.92 35.28
N ARG A 393 -4.14 29.11 35.27
CA ARG A 393 -4.13 27.82 34.58
C ARG A 393 -4.39 26.69 35.57
N TYR A 394 -5.33 25.82 35.25
CA TYR A 394 -5.52 24.56 35.98
C TYR A 394 -4.28 23.67 35.79
N ILE A 395 -3.54 23.42 36.86
CA ILE A 395 -2.41 22.47 36.87
C ILE A 395 -2.85 21.08 37.35
N SER A 396 -3.97 21.02 38.08
CA SER A 396 -4.75 19.82 38.39
C SER A 396 -6.24 20.16 38.30
N SER A 397 -7.15 19.21 38.51
CA SER A 397 -8.59 19.50 38.53
C SER A 397 -9.02 20.48 39.64
N ARG A 398 -8.16 20.71 40.63
CA ARG A 398 -8.45 21.48 41.85
C ARG A 398 -7.41 22.54 42.20
N VAL A 399 -6.42 22.77 41.34
CA VAL A 399 -5.36 23.74 41.63
C VAL A 399 -5.14 24.58 40.40
N VAL A 400 -5.22 25.89 40.60
CA VAL A 400 -4.94 26.88 39.56
C VAL A 400 -3.68 27.66 39.91
N GLU A 401 -2.97 28.12 38.90
CA GLU A 401 -1.74 28.89 39.05
C GLU A 401 -1.77 30.14 38.18
N ASP A 402 -1.41 31.28 38.77
CA ASP A 402 -1.29 32.54 38.05
C ASP A 402 -0.16 32.46 37.00
N GLN A 403 -0.46 32.98 35.81
CA GLN A 403 0.45 32.98 34.66
C GLN A 403 1.16 34.33 34.48
N THR A 404 0.87 35.33 35.32
CA THR A 404 1.54 36.63 35.34
C THR A 404 2.99 36.46 35.84
N PRO A 405 4.03 36.92 35.14
CA PRO A 405 5.40 36.87 35.65
C PRO A 405 5.50 37.40 37.08
N ILE A 406 6.24 36.71 37.96
CA ILE A 406 6.20 36.96 39.42
C ILE A 406 6.62 38.40 39.78
N GLU A 407 7.49 38.99 38.97
CA GLU A 407 7.96 40.38 39.05
C GLU A 407 6.87 41.41 38.68
N ASP A 408 5.89 41.02 37.86
CA ASP A 408 4.77 41.86 37.41
C ASP A 408 3.54 41.68 38.31
N VAL A 409 3.57 40.74 39.26
CA VAL A 409 2.45 40.49 40.17
C VAL A 409 2.26 41.69 41.11
N VAL A 410 1.03 42.22 41.09
CA VAL A 410 0.60 43.30 41.99
C VAL A 410 -0.12 42.69 43.18
N LEU A 411 0.55 42.67 44.33
CA LEU A 411 -0.03 42.21 45.59
C LEU A 411 -1.05 43.21 46.14
N ARG A 412 -2.17 42.67 46.65
CA ARG A 412 -3.26 43.39 47.30
C ARG A 412 -3.50 42.85 48.70
N GLU A 413 -4.14 43.67 49.51
CA GLU A 413 -4.55 43.32 50.87
C GLU A 413 -5.57 42.17 50.85
N SER A 414 -5.46 41.26 51.80
CA SER A 414 -6.43 40.19 52.01
C SER A 414 -6.67 39.94 53.50
N VAL A 415 -7.90 39.58 53.83
CA VAL A 415 -8.38 39.24 55.18
C VAL A 415 -7.53 38.12 55.80
N TRP A 416 -7.03 37.19 54.99
CA TRP A 416 -6.34 35.99 55.47
C TRP A 416 -4.81 36.10 55.51
N THR A 417 -4.21 37.16 54.95
CA THR A 417 -2.76 37.29 54.82
C THR A 417 -2.02 37.22 56.15
N GLN A 418 -2.40 38.03 57.14
CA GLN A 418 -1.74 38.03 58.45
C GLN A 418 -1.95 36.72 59.22
N ASN A 419 -3.15 36.12 59.12
CA ASN A 419 -3.44 34.84 59.77
C ASN A 419 -2.70 33.67 59.14
N ALA A 420 -2.53 33.67 57.81
CA ALA A 420 -1.70 32.71 57.11
C ALA A 420 -0.24 32.78 57.60
N LEU A 421 0.31 33.99 57.78
CA LEU A 421 1.66 34.17 58.32
C LEU A 421 1.78 33.70 59.78
N TRP A 422 0.78 33.95 60.63
CA TRP A 422 0.78 33.45 62.00
C TRP A 422 0.66 31.92 62.10
N LEU A 423 0.09 31.25 61.10
CA LEU A 423 0.00 29.80 61.03
C LEU A 423 1.31 29.14 60.53
N LEU A 424 2.21 29.90 59.90
CA LEU A 424 3.44 29.36 59.32
C LEU A 424 4.35 28.59 60.28
N PRO A 425 4.58 29.02 61.54
CA PRO A 425 5.43 28.28 62.47
C PRO A 425 4.99 26.82 62.62
N ASP A 426 3.69 26.58 62.77
CA ASP A 426 3.12 25.23 62.85
C ASP A 426 3.13 24.53 61.48
N LEU A 427 2.71 25.22 60.42
CA LEU A 427 2.54 24.61 59.10
C LEU A 427 3.86 24.25 58.42
N MET A 428 4.89 25.10 58.50
CA MET A 428 6.21 24.82 57.94
C MET A 428 6.87 23.63 58.65
N THR A 429 6.70 23.54 59.97
CA THR A 429 7.14 22.38 60.76
C THR A 429 6.39 21.12 60.30
N LEU A 430 5.07 21.20 60.15
CA LEU A 430 4.26 20.06 59.73
C LEU A 430 4.57 19.61 58.29
N VAL A 431 4.67 20.53 57.32
CA VAL A 431 4.98 20.25 55.91
C VAL A 431 6.37 19.62 55.76
N SER A 432 7.38 20.18 56.44
CA SER A 432 8.74 19.60 56.43
C SER A 432 8.77 18.21 57.06
N THR A 433 8.00 17.97 58.13
CA THR A 433 7.88 16.65 58.79
C THR A 433 7.17 15.61 57.92
N MET A 434 6.07 15.99 57.27
CA MET A 434 5.30 15.10 56.39
C MET A 434 6.07 14.75 55.12
N ASN A 435 6.98 15.64 54.68
CA ASN A 435 7.78 15.47 53.45
C ASN A 435 6.90 15.14 52.23
N SER A 436 5.73 15.78 52.14
CA SER A 436 4.72 15.54 51.11
C SER A 436 4.80 16.51 49.92
N THR A 437 5.79 17.40 49.93
CA THR A 437 6.03 18.40 48.88
C THR A 437 7.39 18.18 48.20
N SER A 438 7.53 18.63 46.96
CA SER A 438 8.75 18.45 46.16
C SER A 438 9.84 19.48 46.53
N LEU A 439 10.22 19.59 47.81
CA LEU A 439 11.21 20.54 48.29
C LEU A 439 12.64 20.03 48.05
N SER A 440 13.45 20.82 47.33
CA SER A 440 14.87 20.55 47.12
C SER A 440 15.66 20.86 48.40
N THR A 441 16.40 19.88 48.91
CA THR A 441 17.11 19.98 50.21
C THR A 441 18.64 19.95 50.10
N TRP A 442 19.19 19.18 49.13
CA TRP A 442 20.63 18.91 49.04
C TRP A 442 21.43 20.15 48.61
N ASP A 443 22.35 20.63 49.46
CA ASP A 443 23.24 21.78 49.22
C ASP A 443 22.53 23.06 48.72
N ASN A 444 21.27 23.29 49.14
CA ASN A 444 20.44 24.37 48.61
C ASN A 444 19.50 24.99 49.67
N LEU A 445 20.09 25.50 50.75
CA LEU A 445 19.37 25.97 51.94
C LEU A 445 18.43 27.15 51.65
N ASP A 446 18.86 28.10 50.81
CA ASP A 446 18.07 29.29 50.43
C ASP A 446 16.78 28.87 49.75
N LEU A 447 16.89 28.02 48.73
CA LEU A 447 15.73 27.61 47.93
C LEU A 447 14.81 26.66 48.69
N TYR A 448 15.37 25.84 49.61
CA TYR A 448 14.56 25.07 50.55
C TYR A 448 13.69 25.98 51.42
N ALA A 449 14.31 26.97 52.07
CA ALA A 449 13.61 27.92 52.94
C ALA A 449 12.58 28.74 52.15
N GLU A 450 12.95 29.23 50.98
CA GLU A 450 12.08 30.01 50.11
C GLU A 450 10.83 29.21 49.70
N ASN A 451 11.00 27.97 49.22
CA ASN A 451 9.88 27.15 48.79
C ASN A 451 9.04 26.65 49.97
N LEU A 452 9.65 26.33 51.12
CA LEU A 452 8.89 25.95 52.31
C LEU A 452 7.99 27.10 52.78
N ILE A 453 8.52 28.34 52.86
CA ILE A 453 7.74 29.53 53.22
C ILE A 453 6.62 29.76 52.21
N ARG A 454 6.94 29.74 50.91
CA ARG A 454 5.97 29.98 49.84
C ARG A 454 4.84 28.97 49.87
N GLN A 455 5.16 27.68 49.82
CA GLN A 455 4.17 26.61 49.76
C GLN A 455 3.28 26.60 51.01
N SER A 456 3.86 26.82 52.19
CA SER A 456 3.09 26.92 53.44
C SER A 456 2.20 28.16 53.47
N TYR A 457 2.66 29.34 53.00
CA TYR A 457 1.83 30.55 53.01
C TYR A 457 0.59 30.40 52.12
N LEU A 458 0.79 29.91 50.90
CA LEU A 458 -0.30 29.70 49.94
C LEU A 458 -1.35 28.74 50.51
N ALA A 459 -0.89 27.61 51.06
CA ALA A 459 -1.78 26.60 51.62
C ALA A 459 -2.48 27.05 52.91
N ALA A 460 -1.79 27.86 53.75
CA ALA A 460 -2.39 28.48 54.91
C ALA A 460 -3.51 29.44 54.49
N TRP A 461 -3.25 30.31 53.52
CA TRP A 461 -4.26 31.23 52.99
C TRP A 461 -5.47 30.48 52.42
N ASP A 462 -5.23 29.46 51.59
CA ASP A 462 -6.30 28.61 51.01
C ASP A 462 -7.14 27.93 52.09
N SER A 463 -6.54 27.51 53.20
CA SER A 463 -7.28 26.87 54.29
C SER A 463 -8.23 27.83 55.02
N PHE A 464 -7.85 29.10 55.18
CA PHE A 464 -8.72 30.13 55.76
C PHE A 464 -9.84 30.51 54.79
N GLN A 465 -9.47 30.77 53.53
CA GLN A 465 -10.39 31.06 52.43
C GLN A 465 -11.47 29.96 52.36
N HIS A 466 -11.06 28.69 52.26
CA HIS A 466 -12.01 27.58 52.12
C HIS A 466 -12.96 27.43 53.31
N THR A 467 -12.51 27.80 54.51
CA THR A 467 -13.29 27.58 55.73
C THR A 467 -14.24 28.74 56.04
N TYR A 468 -13.84 29.98 55.78
CA TYR A 468 -14.54 31.17 56.27
C TYR A 468 -15.18 32.04 55.16
N ASP A 469 -14.89 31.77 53.89
CA ASP A 469 -15.51 32.48 52.76
C ASP A 469 -16.71 31.67 52.21
N THR A 470 -17.91 31.92 52.74
CA THR A 470 -19.12 31.13 52.45
C THR A 470 -20.06 31.73 51.39
N ASP A 471 -19.80 32.95 50.91
CA ASP A 471 -20.66 33.65 49.93
C ASP A 471 -20.32 33.31 48.47
N TRP A 472 -21.21 32.66 47.72
CA TRP A 472 -20.90 32.09 46.40
C TRP A 472 -20.82 33.13 45.27
N ALA A 473 -19.65 33.24 44.63
CA ALA A 473 -19.47 33.92 43.34
C ALA A 473 -19.32 32.92 42.17
N VAL A 474 -19.84 33.25 40.98
CA VAL A 474 -19.68 32.43 39.77
C VAL A 474 -18.51 32.96 38.96
N SER A 475 -17.54 32.09 38.68
CA SER A 475 -16.41 32.37 37.78
C SER A 475 -16.57 31.63 36.44
N TYR A 476 -15.77 32.01 35.44
CA TYR A 476 -15.82 31.40 34.11
C TYR A 476 -14.47 30.79 33.73
N ALA A 477 -14.50 29.51 33.36
CA ALA A 477 -13.35 28.79 32.87
C ALA A 477 -13.51 28.43 31.39
N THR A 478 -12.39 28.34 30.67
CA THR A 478 -12.35 27.84 29.30
C THR A 478 -11.72 26.44 29.29
N PRO A 479 -12.50 25.37 29.02
CA PRO A 479 -11.98 24.00 29.04
C PRO A 479 -10.94 23.73 27.96
N ARG A 480 -10.04 22.80 28.22
CA ARG A 480 -9.16 22.20 27.20
C ARG A 480 -9.77 20.93 26.62
N GLU A 481 -9.77 20.79 25.31
CA GLU A 481 -10.12 19.53 24.63
C GLU A 481 -8.88 18.64 24.54
N ALA A 482 -8.96 17.42 25.07
CA ALA A 482 -7.91 16.41 24.89
C ALA A 482 -7.80 16.00 23.42
N THR A 483 -6.58 16.06 22.89
CA THR A 483 -6.25 15.69 21.51
C THR A 483 -4.96 14.87 21.51
N ILE A 484 -4.69 14.18 20.41
CA ILE A 484 -3.43 13.48 20.22
C ILE A 484 -2.76 14.10 19.00
N LYS A 485 -1.67 14.82 19.22
CA LYS A 485 -0.95 15.52 18.17
C LYS A 485 0.09 14.61 17.54
N ALA A 486 0.00 14.45 16.22
CA ALA A 486 1.05 13.79 15.46
C ALA A 486 2.29 14.70 15.37
N THR A 487 3.45 14.13 15.67
CA THR A 487 4.76 14.74 15.46
C THR A 487 5.53 13.85 14.50
N VAL A 488 5.96 14.40 13.36
CA VAL A 488 6.64 13.60 12.34
C VAL A 488 8.15 13.79 12.42
N SER A 489 8.88 12.69 12.60
CA SER A 489 10.33 12.65 12.46
C SER A 489 10.73 12.85 11.00
N LYS A 490 11.00 14.10 10.62
CA LYS A 490 11.46 14.48 9.27
C LYS A 490 12.70 13.70 8.84
N ILE A 491 13.61 13.43 9.78
CA ILE A 491 14.81 12.63 9.52
C ILE A 491 14.43 11.22 9.07
N ARG A 492 13.50 10.55 9.77
CA ARG A 492 13.05 9.20 9.39
C ARG A 492 12.28 9.20 8.08
N ALA A 493 11.37 10.16 7.89
CA ALA A 493 10.58 10.30 6.66
C ALA A 493 11.45 10.58 5.42
N PHE A 494 12.41 11.52 5.52
CA PHE A 494 13.32 11.82 4.42
C PHE A 494 14.40 10.75 4.22
N SER A 495 14.85 10.05 5.28
CA SER A 495 15.75 8.90 5.12
C SER A 495 15.06 7.76 4.38
N TRP A 496 13.79 7.49 4.69
CA TRP A 496 12.97 6.55 3.93
C TRP A 496 12.85 6.98 2.47
N LEU A 497 12.47 8.24 2.21
CA LEU A 497 12.35 8.79 0.85
C LEU A 497 13.67 8.69 0.08
N ALA A 498 14.79 9.07 0.69
CA ALA A 498 16.11 9.02 0.05
C ALA A 498 16.50 7.59 -0.34
N ILE A 499 16.28 6.61 0.56
CA ILE A 499 16.53 5.20 0.25
C ILE A 499 15.60 4.73 -0.87
N SER A 500 14.31 5.06 -0.83
CA SER A 500 13.34 4.68 -1.85
C SER A 500 13.62 5.28 -3.24
N LEU A 501 14.17 6.49 -3.31
CA LEU A 501 14.52 7.12 -4.58
C LEU A 501 15.78 6.54 -5.25
N LEU A 502 16.63 5.79 -4.52
CA LEU A 502 17.80 5.10 -5.11
C LEU A 502 17.40 4.10 -6.22
N GLN A 503 16.16 3.59 -6.22
CA GLN A 503 15.67 2.67 -7.26
C GLN A 503 15.46 3.32 -8.64
N THR A 504 15.40 4.65 -8.74
CA THR A 504 15.10 5.39 -9.99
C THR A 504 16.17 5.30 -11.09
N VAL A 505 17.27 4.58 -10.83
CA VAL A 505 18.43 4.44 -11.73
C VAL A 505 18.50 3.06 -12.43
N GLY A 506 17.55 2.15 -12.21
CA GLY A 506 17.55 0.81 -12.86
C GLY A 506 17.05 0.83 -14.32
N VAL A 507 17.67 0.03 -15.18
CA VAL A 507 17.33 -0.14 -16.61
C VAL A 507 15.99 -0.89 -16.75
N THR A 508 15.41 -0.99 -17.93
CA THR A 508 14.16 -1.73 -18.18
C THR A 508 14.36 -2.69 -19.35
N PRO A 509 13.76 -3.90 -19.39
CA PRO A 509 13.89 -4.77 -20.55
C PRO A 509 13.33 -4.04 -21.77
N SER A 510 14.06 -4.12 -22.86
CA SER A 510 13.65 -3.48 -24.10
C SER A 510 12.59 -4.37 -24.76
N VAL A 511 11.43 -3.79 -25.06
CA VAL A 511 10.44 -4.41 -25.97
C VAL A 511 11.14 -4.75 -27.28
N VAL A 512 10.81 -5.89 -27.89
CA VAL A 512 11.33 -6.21 -29.23
C VAL A 512 10.82 -5.15 -30.19
N LEU A 513 11.73 -4.42 -30.82
CA LEU A 513 11.36 -3.39 -31.79
C LEU A 513 10.65 -4.07 -32.97
N TYR A 514 9.36 -3.77 -33.14
CA TYR A 514 8.60 -4.15 -34.33
C TYR A 514 8.25 -2.90 -35.13
N THR A 515 8.13 -3.05 -36.44
CA THR A 515 7.68 -1.99 -37.34
C THR A 515 6.24 -2.28 -37.73
N ALA A 516 5.36 -1.30 -37.60
CA ALA A 516 4.00 -1.41 -38.11
C ALA A 516 4.02 -1.70 -39.62
N ILE A 517 3.22 -2.67 -40.06
CA ILE A 517 3.10 -3.05 -41.46
C ILE A 517 2.13 -2.08 -42.12
N THR A 518 2.55 -1.46 -43.22
CA THR A 518 1.77 -0.43 -43.92
C THR A 518 1.13 -0.93 -45.22
N GLU A 519 1.44 -2.16 -45.63
CA GLU A 519 0.96 -2.75 -46.89
C GLU A 519 0.34 -4.12 -46.62
N HIS A 520 -0.90 -4.30 -47.08
CA HIS A 520 -1.69 -5.53 -46.95
C HIS A 520 -2.20 -5.96 -48.33
N GLY A 521 -2.38 -7.26 -48.52
CA GLY A 521 -2.89 -7.84 -49.77
C GLY A 521 -2.13 -9.07 -50.23
N PRO A 522 -2.59 -9.72 -51.32
CA PRO A 522 -1.99 -10.95 -51.80
C PRO A 522 -0.56 -10.72 -52.29
N TYR A 523 0.28 -11.75 -52.19
CA TYR A 523 1.66 -11.68 -52.69
C TYR A 523 1.69 -11.51 -54.22
N THR A 524 2.32 -10.43 -54.69
CA THR A 524 2.47 -10.09 -56.12
C THR A 524 3.90 -10.30 -56.65
N GLY A 525 4.82 -10.76 -55.82
CA GLY A 525 6.22 -10.99 -56.18
C GLY A 525 6.46 -12.23 -57.04
N PRO A 526 7.72 -12.49 -57.46
CA PRO A 526 8.06 -13.64 -58.29
C PRO A 526 7.75 -14.96 -57.59
N SER A 527 7.46 -16.00 -58.39
CA SER A 527 7.28 -17.36 -57.86
C SER A 527 8.51 -17.79 -57.05
N PRO A 528 8.31 -18.38 -55.85
CA PRO A 528 9.42 -18.74 -54.97
C PRO A 528 10.31 -19.82 -55.59
N LEU A 529 11.60 -19.74 -55.30
CA LEU A 529 12.64 -20.65 -55.79
C LEU A 529 12.68 -21.99 -55.02
N THR A 530 12.03 -22.06 -53.85
CA THR A 530 11.94 -23.26 -53.00
C THR A 530 10.52 -23.40 -52.47
N THR A 531 9.95 -24.60 -52.61
CA THR A 531 8.58 -24.95 -52.21
C THR A 531 8.54 -26.13 -51.23
N GLY A 532 7.59 -26.12 -50.28
CA GLY A 532 7.32 -27.25 -49.37
C GLY A 532 8.11 -27.22 -48.06
N ALA A 533 7.61 -27.84 -46.99
CA ALA A 533 8.17 -27.72 -45.63
C ALA A 533 9.68 -28.04 -45.54
N VAL A 534 10.39 -27.43 -44.58
CA VAL A 534 11.80 -27.75 -44.35
C VAL A 534 11.91 -29.19 -43.82
N SER A 535 12.80 -30.00 -44.40
CA SER A 535 13.02 -31.38 -43.97
C SER A 535 14.50 -31.77 -44.04
N THR A 536 14.88 -32.76 -43.23
CA THR A 536 16.19 -33.43 -43.27
C THR A 536 16.00 -34.88 -43.74
N VAL A 537 16.46 -35.88 -42.99
CA VAL A 537 16.24 -37.30 -43.29
C VAL A 537 14.96 -37.77 -42.60
N VAL A 538 13.95 -38.16 -43.38
CA VAL A 538 12.70 -38.74 -42.87
C VAL A 538 12.90 -40.24 -42.62
N LEU A 539 12.83 -40.65 -41.34
CA LEU A 539 13.12 -42.04 -40.94
C LEU A 539 11.93 -43.00 -41.12
N ALA A 540 10.69 -42.49 -41.08
CA ALA A 540 9.46 -43.26 -41.25
C ALA A 540 8.32 -42.36 -41.76
N SER A 541 7.32 -42.97 -42.41
CA SER A 541 6.13 -42.26 -42.89
C SER A 541 5.14 -41.91 -41.78
N SER A 542 5.22 -42.58 -40.63
CA SER A 542 4.42 -42.33 -39.43
C SER A 542 5.15 -42.88 -38.19
N VAL A 543 4.76 -42.41 -37.00
CA VAL A 543 5.24 -42.94 -35.72
C VAL A 543 4.23 -44.00 -35.24
N PRO A 544 4.63 -45.28 -35.06
CA PRO A 544 3.73 -46.32 -34.57
C PRO A 544 3.26 -46.04 -33.14
N ALA A 545 2.01 -46.37 -32.83
CA ALA A 545 1.52 -46.35 -31.46
C ALA A 545 2.22 -47.42 -30.61
N ALA A 546 2.73 -47.03 -29.44
CA ALA A 546 3.34 -47.93 -28.46
C ALA A 546 2.45 -48.01 -27.20
N PRO A 547 2.45 -49.15 -26.47
CA PRO A 547 1.77 -49.22 -25.17
C PRO A 547 2.43 -48.25 -24.16
N PRO A 548 1.70 -47.84 -23.10
CA PRO A 548 2.30 -47.12 -21.98
C PRO A 548 3.50 -47.88 -21.40
N ALA A 549 4.44 -47.15 -20.77
CA ALA A 549 5.55 -47.78 -20.05
C ALA A 549 5.00 -48.75 -18.99
N ALA A 550 5.73 -49.85 -18.74
CA ALA A 550 5.25 -50.93 -17.87
C ALA A 550 4.91 -50.47 -16.44
N ASP A 551 5.57 -49.40 -15.98
CA ASP A 551 5.41 -48.77 -14.67
C ASP A 551 4.40 -47.60 -14.65
N ALA A 552 3.80 -47.24 -15.79
CA ALA A 552 2.95 -46.05 -15.92
C ALA A 552 1.70 -46.06 -15.02
N TYR A 553 1.28 -47.23 -14.55
CA TYR A 553 0.12 -47.44 -13.67
C TYR A 553 0.50 -47.87 -12.24
N GLU A 554 1.78 -47.85 -11.88
CA GLU A 554 2.22 -48.29 -10.56
C GLU A 554 1.87 -47.27 -9.45
N TYR A 555 1.62 -46.00 -9.79
CA TYR A 555 1.23 -44.99 -8.80
C TYR A 555 -0.22 -45.24 -8.31
N PRO A 556 -0.44 -45.52 -7.01
CA PRO A 556 -1.73 -46.01 -6.50
C PRO A 556 -2.84 -44.96 -6.42
N ALA A 557 -2.52 -43.67 -6.61
CA ALA A 557 -3.46 -42.55 -6.60
C ALA A 557 -4.44 -42.49 -5.39
N ASP A 558 -4.02 -42.97 -4.21
CA ASP A 558 -4.83 -43.05 -2.98
C ASP A 558 -4.80 -41.77 -2.11
N GLY A 559 -4.17 -40.70 -2.62
CA GLY A 559 -3.99 -39.43 -1.92
C GLY A 559 -2.92 -39.43 -0.82
N LYS A 560 -2.16 -40.52 -0.65
CA LYS A 560 -1.08 -40.63 0.35
C LYS A 560 0.30 -40.37 -0.25
N LEU A 561 1.25 -40.00 0.62
CA LEU A 561 2.66 -39.87 0.25
C LEU A 561 3.33 -41.27 0.28
N HIS A 562 3.84 -41.71 -0.87
CA HIS A 562 4.49 -43.03 -1.02
C HIS A 562 6.02 -42.95 -1.10
N SER A 563 6.60 -41.77 -0.88
CA SER A 563 8.04 -41.52 -1.00
C SER A 563 8.46 -40.32 -0.14
N ASN A 564 9.75 -40.27 0.23
CA ASN A 564 10.29 -39.26 1.14
C ASN A 564 10.22 -37.85 0.52
N GLU A 565 9.66 -36.90 1.25
CA GLU A 565 9.63 -35.49 0.84
C GLU A 565 11.05 -34.91 0.75
N PRO A 566 11.45 -34.29 -0.38
CA PRO A 566 12.75 -33.62 -0.49
C PRO A 566 12.93 -32.42 0.45
N VAL A 567 11.84 -31.71 0.79
CA VAL A 567 11.77 -30.62 1.78
C VAL A 567 10.37 -30.57 2.40
N PRO A 568 10.14 -29.87 3.55
CA PRO A 568 8.82 -29.81 4.16
C PRO A 568 7.72 -29.33 3.21
N PHE A 569 6.55 -29.98 3.26
CA PHE A 569 5.37 -29.67 2.45
C PHE A 569 5.59 -29.81 0.93
N THR A 570 6.55 -30.64 0.52
CA THR A 570 6.88 -30.89 -0.90
C THR A 570 6.94 -32.39 -1.13
N PRO A 571 5.88 -32.99 -1.70
CA PRO A 571 5.91 -34.39 -2.13
C PRO A 571 7.06 -34.66 -3.10
N SER A 572 7.67 -35.84 -3.02
CA SER A 572 8.66 -36.29 -3.99
C SER A 572 8.04 -36.46 -5.39
N GLY A 573 8.82 -36.15 -6.42
CA GLY A 573 8.38 -36.19 -7.81
C GLY A 573 8.21 -34.80 -8.41
N GLY A 574 7.60 -34.73 -9.59
CA GLY A 574 7.46 -33.49 -10.37
C GLY A 574 8.72 -33.13 -11.15
N VAL A 575 8.55 -32.76 -12.43
CA VAL A 575 9.67 -32.34 -13.28
C VAL A 575 10.15 -30.95 -12.84
N GLY A 576 11.45 -30.79 -12.59
CA GLY A 576 12.06 -29.50 -12.26
C GLY A 576 11.89 -29.03 -10.80
N THR A 577 11.33 -29.85 -9.91
CA THR A 577 11.11 -29.53 -8.48
C THR A 577 12.31 -29.84 -7.59
N ASN A 578 13.38 -30.45 -8.14
CA ASN A 578 14.57 -30.88 -7.41
C ASN A 578 15.55 -29.75 -7.03
N GLY A 579 15.14 -28.48 -7.20
CA GLY A 579 15.95 -27.29 -6.90
C GLY A 579 16.91 -26.87 -8.03
N SER A 580 16.86 -27.51 -9.20
CA SER A 580 17.60 -27.06 -10.39
C SER A 580 17.06 -25.71 -10.88
N ALA A 581 17.94 -24.81 -11.31
CA ALA A 581 17.52 -23.53 -11.86
C ALA A 581 16.80 -23.74 -13.21
N PRO A 582 15.63 -23.11 -13.43
CA PRO A 582 14.92 -23.22 -14.70
C PRO A 582 15.69 -22.52 -15.83
N VAL A 583 15.66 -23.10 -17.03
CA VAL A 583 16.26 -22.52 -18.24
C VAL A 583 15.14 -22.16 -19.22
N TYR A 584 14.86 -20.86 -19.35
CA TYR A 584 13.80 -20.33 -20.22
C TYR A 584 14.32 -20.12 -21.64
N ARG A 585 14.40 -21.21 -22.40
CA ARG A 585 14.71 -21.23 -23.84
C ARG A 585 14.23 -22.55 -24.44
N VAL A 586 14.20 -22.60 -25.76
CA VAL A 586 14.02 -23.85 -26.52
C VAL A 586 15.15 -24.86 -26.23
N GLN A 587 14.80 -26.14 -26.08
CA GLN A 587 15.73 -27.23 -25.77
C GLN A 587 15.80 -28.33 -26.84
N SER A 588 14.93 -28.30 -27.85
CA SER A 588 14.92 -29.24 -28.97
C SER A 588 14.44 -28.58 -30.27
N ASP A 589 14.56 -29.29 -31.40
CA ASP A 589 13.98 -28.85 -32.68
C ASP A 589 12.45 -28.77 -32.60
N PHE A 590 11.82 -29.69 -31.84
CA PHE A 590 10.38 -29.65 -31.60
C PHE A 590 9.99 -28.39 -30.82
N ASP A 591 10.74 -28.03 -29.77
CA ASP A 591 10.52 -26.77 -29.03
C ASP A 591 10.67 -25.56 -29.96
N TYR A 592 11.76 -25.49 -30.72
CA TYR A 592 12.04 -24.36 -31.60
C TYR A 592 10.94 -24.17 -32.65
N GLN A 593 10.57 -25.23 -33.36
CA GLN A 593 9.59 -25.16 -34.44
C GLN A 593 8.19 -24.86 -33.94
N SER A 594 7.84 -25.31 -32.72
CA SER A 594 6.55 -25.05 -32.11
C SER A 594 6.45 -23.61 -31.61
N LEU A 595 7.46 -23.12 -30.89
CA LEU A 595 7.49 -21.71 -30.45
C LEU A 595 7.64 -20.74 -31.62
N ALA A 596 8.36 -21.12 -32.69
CA ALA A 596 8.43 -20.31 -33.90
C ALA A 596 7.06 -20.19 -34.58
N LEU A 597 6.27 -21.27 -34.63
CA LEU A 597 4.88 -21.23 -35.10
C LEU A 597 4.03 -20.30 -34.24
N THR A 598 4.15 -20.36 -32.91
CA THR A 598 3.46 -19.41 -32.04
C THR A 598 3.86 -17.98 -32.37
N LEU A 599 5.15 -17.68 -32.54
CA LEU A 599 5.56 -16.32 -32.86
C LEU A 599 4.97 -15.79 -34.19
N TYR A 600 4.72 -16.67 -35.17
CA TYR A 600 3.96 -16.28 -36.37
C TYR A 600 2.49 -15.96 -36.05
N GLN A 601 1.88 -16.69 -35.12
CA GLN A 601 0.52 -16.42 -34.61
C GLN A 601 0.48 -15.05 -33.92
N GLU A 602 1.37 -14.79 -32.95
CA GLU A 602 1.42 -13.52 -32.21
C GLU A 602 1.56 -12.32 -33.15
N TRP A 603 2.41 -12.44 -34.18
CA TRP A 603 2.61 -11.35 -35.13
C TRP A 603 1.40 -11.08 -36.02
N ILE A 604 0.66 -12.13 -36.42
CA ILE A 604 -0.54 -11.93 -37.24
C ILE A 604 -1.71 -11.39 -36.40
N GLU A 605 -1.83 -11.76 -35.12
CA GLU A 605 -2.88 -11.26 -34.24
C GLU A 605 -2.65 -9.78 -33.92
N LEU A 606 -1.41 -9.45 -33.57
CA LEU A 606 -0.97 -8.06 -33.39
C LEU A 606 -1.31 -7.20 -34.60
N ASP A 607 -0.98 -7.67 -35.81
CA ASP A 607 -1.27 -6.94 -37.04
C ASP A 607 -2.77 -6.89 -37.33
N LEU A 608 -3.47 -8.02 -37.27
CA LEU A 608 -4.90 -8.12 -37.58
C LEU A 608 -5.73 -7.17 -36.72
N PHE A 609 -5.47 -7.12 -35.41
CA PHE A 609 -6.24 -6.29 -34.48
C PHE A 609 -6.03 -4.79 -34.75
N HIS A 610 -4.78 -4.37 -35.00
CA HIS A 610 -4.48 -3.00 -35.40
C HIS A 610 -5.02 -2.66 -36.80
N TRP A 611 -4.88 -3.59 -37.74
CA TRP A 611 -5.34 -3.42 -39.12
C TRP A 611 -6.86 -3.26 -39.17
N GLY A 612 -7.64 -4.07 -38.45
CA GLY A 612 -9.10 -3.95 -38.42
C GLY A 612 -9.58 -2.60 -37.88
N LEU A 613 -8.93 -2.09 -36.83
CA LEU A 613 -9.20 -0.75 -36.28
C LEU A 613 -8.84 0.38 -37.26
N ALA A 614 -7.86 0.17 -38.14
CA ALA A 614 -7.46 1.14 -39.14
C ALA A 614 -8.27 1.05 -40.45
N GLN A 615 -8.73 -0.15 -40.80
CA GLN A 615 -9.40 -0.45 -42.06
C GLN A 615 -10.88 -0.07 -42.04
N PHE A 616 -11.58 -0.30 -40.93
CA PHE A 616 -13.01 0.00 -40.79
C PHE A 616 -13.24 1.31 -40.07
N SER A 617 -14.23 2.08 -40.52
CA SER A 617 -14.57 3.36 -39.90
C SER A 617 -15.21 3.16 -38.52
N VAL A 618 -15.20 4.22 -37.71
CA VAL A 618 -15.92 4.23 -36.43
C VAL A 618 -17.40 3.94 -36.64
N GLU A 619 -17.98 4.50 -37.70
CA GLU A 619 -19.36 4.32 -38.10
C GLU A 619 -19.67 2.86 -38.47
N ASP A 620 -18.75 2.15 -39.14
CA ASP A 620 -18.92 0.73 -39.45
C ASP A 620 -18.97 -0.14 -38.18
N PHE A 621 -18.10 0.16 -37.20
CA PHE A 621 -18.11 -0.53 -35.90
C PHE A 621 -19.41 -0.24 -35.14
N GLU A 622 -19.84 1.03 -35.09
CA GLU A 622 -21.07 1.42 -34.39
C GLU A 622 -22.33 0.86 -35.06
N ALA A 623 -22.34 0.76 -36.39
CA ALA A 623 -23.42 0.10 -37.13
C ALA A 623 -23.53 -1.39 -36.80
N TYR A 624 -22.41 -2.05 -36.48
CA TYR A 624 -22.40 -3.43 -35.99
C TYR A 624 -22.74 -3.54 -34.48
N GLY A 625 -22.71 -2.42 -33.76
CA GLY A 625 -23.00 -2.35 -32.32
C GLY A 625 -21.77 -2.37 -31.42
N LEU A 626 -20.55 -2.20 -31.97
CA LEU A 626 -19.31 -2.07 -31.21
C LEU A 626 -18.98 -0.59 -30.98
N ASN A 627 -19.05 -0.16 -29.73
CA ASN A 627 -18.84 1.24 -29.35
C ASN A 627 -17.34 1.56 -29.13
N ALA A 628 -17.05 2.77 -28.66
CA ALA A 628 -15.68 3.22 -28.40
C ALA A 628 -14.93 2.37 -27.36
N GLU A 629 -15.60 1.89 -26.32
CA GLU A 629 -15.01 1.02 -25.30
C GLU A 629 -14.68 -0.37 -25.87
N ASP A 630 -15.53 -0.91 -26.74
CA ASP A 630 -15.29 -2.18 -27.41
C ASP A 630 -14.08 -2.08 -28.36
N ARG A 631 -13.98 -0.98 -29.12
CA ARG A 631 -12.80 -0.69 -29.96
C ARG A 631 -11.54 -0.50 -29.12
N PHE A 632 -11.64 0.14 -27.95
CA PHE A 632 -10.52 0.26 -27.03
C PHE A 632 -10.10 -1.10 -26.46
N LEU A 633 -11.05 -1.99 -26.15
CA LEU A 633 -10.74 -3.35 -25.74
C LEU A 633 -10.02 -4.12 -26.86
N LEU A 634 -10.46 -4.00 -28.11
CA LEU A 634 -9.75 -4.57 -29.27
C LEU A 634 -8.32 -4.02 -29.40
N GLN A 635 -8.12 -2.71 -29.21
CA GLN A 635 -6.80 -2.09 -29.17
C GLN A 635 -5.95 -2.64 -28.01
N HIS A 636 -6.55 -2.84 -26.85
CA HIS A 636 -5.87 -3.43 -25.70
C HIS A 636 -5.44 -4.88 -25.96
N MET A 637 -6.27 -5.68 -26.65
CA MET A 637 -5.88 -7.02 -27.09
C MET A 637 -4.68 -6.95 -28.04
N ALA A 638 -4.67 -6.02 -29.00
CA ALA A 638 -3.50 -5.81 -29.88
C ALA A 638 -2.22 -5.50 -29.09
N ASP A 639 -2.31 -4.66 -28.06
CA ASP A 639 -1.18 -4.31 -27.21
C ASP A 639 -0.66 -5.50 -26.37
N GLN A 640 -1.55 -6.45 -26.01
CA GLN A 640 -1.16 -7.66 -25.29
C GLN A 640 -0.27 -8.56 -26.15
N GLU A 641 -0.54 -8.64 -27.47
CA GLU A 641 0.26 -9.44 -28.41
C GLU A 641 1.72 -8.98 -28.49
N VAL A 642 2.01 -7.70 -28.20
CA VAL A 642 3.40 -7.22 -28.09
C VAL A 642 4.14 -7.96 -26.98
N GLY A 643 3.46 -8.20 -25.86
CA GLY A 643 4.00 -8.92 -24.70
C GLY A 643 4.23 -10.39 -25.02
N HIS A 644 3.25 -11.04 -25.63
CA HIS A 644 3.34 -12.44 -26.04
C HIS A 644 4.46 -12.65 -27.05
N ALA A 645 4.48 -11.88 -28.14
CA ALA A 645 5.54 -11.91 -29.14
C ALA A 645 6.93 -11.66 -28.55
N THR A 646 7.04 -10.72 -27.60
CA THR A 646 8.31 -10.44 -26.90
C THR A 646 8.79 -11.64 -26.09
N VAL A 647 7.91 -12.31 -25.34
CA VAL A 647 8.27 -13.49 -24.55
C VAL A 647 8.74 -14.61 -25.47
N VAL A 648 7.98 -14.92 -26.51
CA VAL A 648 8.29 -16.02 -27.44
C VAL A 648 9.57 -15.72 -28.24
N ALA A 649 9.75 -14.49 -28.72
CA ALA A 649 10.98 -14.07 -29.40
C ALA A 649 12.22 -14.21 -28.50
N ASN A 650 12.11 -13.87 -27.21
CA ASN A 650 13.21 -14.04 -26.26
C ASN A 650 13.53 -15.52 -25.97
N LEU A 651 12.51 -16.38 -25.92
CA LEU A 651 12.69 -17.84 -25.74
C LEU A 651 13.40 -18.48 -26.95
N LEU A 652 13.14 -17.98 -28.15
CA LEU A 652 13.76 -18.41 -29.42
C LEU A 652 15.17 -17.81 -29.62
N GLY A 653 15.39 -16.59 -29.14
CA GLY A 653 16.67 -15.87 -29.24
C GLY A 653 16.87 -15.20 -30.60
N ALA A 654 18.13 -15.02 -31.00
CA ALA A 654 18.50 -14.17 -32.14
C ALA A 654 17.95 -14.60 -33.51
N GLN A 655 17.46 -15.84 -33.64
CA GLN A 655 16.89 -16.40 -34.88
C GLN A 655 15.36 -16.40 -34.88
N ALA A 656 14.73 -15.76 -33.90
CA ALA A 656 13.27 -15.64 -33.83
C ALA A 656 12.67 -15.05 -35.13
N PRO A 657 11.58 -15.63 -35.66
CA PRO A 657 10.80 -15.04 -36.75
C PRO A 657 10.40 -13.59 -36.48
N ARG A 658 10.44 -12.77 -37.53
CA ARG A 658 10.06 -11.36 -37.53
C ARG A 658 8.66 -11.18 -38.12
N PRO A 659 8.00 -10.03 -37.86
CA PRO A 659 6.71 -9.69 -38.47
C PRO A 659 6.74 -9.76 -40.00
N CYS A 660 5.60 -10.14 -40.59
CA CYS A 660 5.41 -10.35 -42.03
C CYS A 660 4.33 -9.39 -42.58
N ALA A 661 4.11 -9.34 -43.89
CA ALA A 661 2.94 -8.71 -44.48
C ALA A 661 1.81 -9.75 -44.66
N TYR A 662 0.57 -9.33 -44.48
CA TYR A 662 -0.59 -10.21 -44.37
C TYR A 662 -1.70 -9.88 -45.38
N SER A 663 -2.61 -10.82 -45.59
CA SER A 663 -3.78 -10.69 -46.47
C SER A 663 -5.00 -11.33 -45.82
N TYR A 664 -5.98 -10.51 -45.42
CA TYR A 664 -7.18 -10.96 -44.71
C TYR A 664 -8.40 -11.01 -45.65
N PRO A 665 -9.18 -12.11 -45.65
CA PRO A 665 -10.29 -12.31 -46.59
C PRO A 665 -11.61 -11.70 -46.06
N VAL A 666 -11.59 -10.44 -45.65
CA VAL A 666 -12.74 -9.76 -45.01
C VAL A 666 -12.99 -8.38 -45.60
N SER A 667 -14.26 -8.00 -45.70
CA SER A 667 -14.69 -6.75 -46.33
C SER A 667 -15.54 -5.83 -45.45
N ASN A 668 -15.99 -6.33 -44.29
CA ASN A 668 -16.82 -5.59 -43.33
C ASN A 668 -16.57 -6.08 -41.90
N VAL A 669 -17.06 -5.32 -40.90
CA VAL A 669 -16.85 -5.60 -39.47
C VAL A 669 -17.35 -6.99 -39.03
N PRO A 670 -18.56 -7.46 -39.41
CA PRO A 670 -18.99 -8.83 -39.11
C PRO A 670 -18.02 -9.92 -39.59
N GLU A 671 -17.56 -9.82 -40.84
CA GLU A 671 -16.59 -10.77 -41.42
C GLU A 671 -15.24 -10.70 -40.68
N TYR A 672 -14.80 -9.49 -40.34
CA TYR A 672 -13.56 -9.26 -39.57
C TYR A 672 -13.61 -9.85 -38.16
N VAL A 673 -14.71 -9.67 -37.43
CA VAL A 673 -14.88 -10.22 -36.08
C VAL A 673 -14.90 -11.75 -36.12
N ASP A 674 -15.62 -12.36 -37.07
CA ASP A 674 -15.63 -13.82 -37.25
C ASP A 674 -14.26 -14.38 -37.64
N PHE A 675 -13.55 -13.73 -38.57
CA PHE A 675 -12.19 -14.12 -38.92
C PHE A 675 -11.24 -14.04 -37.72
N SER A 676 -11.27 -12.94 -36.97
CA SER A 676 -10.44 -12.73 -35.78
C SER A 676 -10.71 -13.80 -34.72
N GLN A 677 -11.99 -14.08 -34.47
CA GLN A 677 -12.44 -15.11 -33.54
C GLN A 677 -11.92 -16.50 -33.92
N LYS A 678 -11.94 -16.84 -35.22
CA LYS A 678 -11.46 -18.14 -35.71
C LYS A 678 -9.95 -18.19 -35.69
N LEU A 679 -9.29 -17.09 -36.03
CA LEU A 679 -7.84 -16.97 -36.02
C LEU A 679 -7.26 -17.20 -34.63
N THR A 680 -7.84 -16.52 -33.66
CA THR A 680 -7.48 -16.70 -32.25
C THR A 680 -7.76 -18.13 -31.79
N ARG A 681 -8.83 -18.77 -32.28
CA ARG A 681 -9.16 -20.17 -31.92
C ARG A 681 -8.09 -21.16 -32.38
N TRP A 682 -7.55 -21.06 -33.59
CA TRP A 682 -6.52 -22.00 -34.04
C TRP A 682 -5.13 -21.68 -33.48
N GLY A 683 -4.86 -20.42 -33.13
CA GLY A 683 -3.69 -20.03 -32.33
C GLY A 683 -3.72 -20.72 -30.96
N GLU A 684 -4.81 -20.48 -30.23
CA GLU A 684 -5.10 -21.06 -28.92
C GLU A 684 -4.98 -22.59 -28.94
N ALA A 685 -5.73 -23.24 -29.83
CA ALA A 685 -5.77 -24.69 -29.94
C ALA A 685 -4.42 -25.28 -30.38
N GLY A 686 -3.68 -24.59 -31.24
CA GLY A 686 -2.35 -25.03 -31.68
C GLY A 686 -1.39 -25.14 -30.51
N VAL A 687 -1.33 -24.12 -29.66
CA VAL A 687 -0.47 -24.10 -28.47
C VAL A 687 -0.89 -25.20 -27.50
N TYR A 688 -2.16 -25.33 -27.14
CA TYR A 688 -2.61 -26.40 -26.23
C TYR A 688 -2.27 -27.80 -26.76
N GLY A 689 -2.28 -27.98 -28.09
CA GLY A 689 -1.92 -29.25 -28.72
C GLY A 689 -0.46 -29.65 -28.52
N PHE A 690 0.50 -28.72 -28.55
CA PHE A 690 1.92 -29.05 -28.42
C PHE A 690 2.53 -28.75 -27.04
N LEU A 691 1.87 -27.92 -26.22
CA LEU A 691 2.39 -27.46 -24.92
C LEU A 691 2.87 -28.62 -24.02
N PRO A 692 2.13 -29.74 -23.87
CA PRO A 692 2.54 -30.86 -23.02
C PRO A 692 3.70 -31.68 -23.59
N HIS A 693 4.09 -31.42 -24.85
CA HIS A 693 5.15 -32.14 -25.57
C HIS A 693 6.48 -31.39 -25.61
N LEU A 694 6.53 -30.15 -25.12
CA LEU A 694 7.77 -29.38 -25.06
C LEU A 694 8.79 -30.03 -24.11
N ASN A 695 10.03 -30.14 -24.56
CA ASN A 695 11.14 -30.53 -23.70
C ASN A 695 11.44 -29.45 -22.66
N SER A 696 11.27 -28.18 -23.04
CA SER A 696 11.43 -27.04 -22.14
C SER A 696 10.18 -26.75 -21.32
N GLY A 697 10.04 -27.43 -20.17
CA GLY A 697 9.00 -27.13 -19.17
C GLY A 697 8.94 -25.65 -18.74
N PRO A 698 10.07 -24.95 -18.50
CA PRO A 698 10.05 -23.51 -18.20
C PRO A 698 9.51 -22.63 -19.33
N ALA A 699 9.78 -22.97 -20.60
CA ALA A 699 9.19 -22.25 -21.73
C ALA A 699 7.68 -22.53 -21.83
N ALA A 700 7.28 -23.79 -21.65
CA ALA A 700 5.86 -24.18 -21.58
C ALA A 700 5.11 -23.39 -20.49
N GLN A 701 5.73 -23.16 -19.32
CA GLN A 701 5.10 -22.38 -18.26
C GLN A 701 4.84 -20.91 -18.64
N LEU A 702 5.73 -20.26 -19.39
CA LEU A 702 5.50 -18.89 -19.86
C LEU A 702 4.44 -18.87 -20.96
N LEU A 703 4.49 -19.85 -21.86
CA LEU A 703 3.51 -19.99 -22.94
C LEU A 703 2.10 -20.29 -22.39
N LEU A 704 2.01 -21.07 -21.31
CA LEU A 704 0.75 -21.32 -20.60
C LEU A 704 0.15 -20.01 -20.04
N GLN A 705 0.98 -19.04 -19.66
CA GLN A 705 0.48 -17.76 -19.15
C GLN A 705 -0.09 -16.89 -20.27
N SER A 706 0.58 -16.80 -21.43
CA SER A 706 0.06 -16.05 -22.59
C SER A 706 -1.18 -16.70 -23.19
N ILE A 707 -1.16 -18.03 -23.38
CA ILE A 707 -2.27 -18.71 -24.06
C ILE A 707 -3.59 -18.62 -23.30
N THR A 708 -3.55 -18.50 -21.97
CA THR A 708 -4.77 -18.26 -21.18
C THR A 708 -5.34 -16.86 -21.41
N VAL A 709 -4.53 -15.89 -21.82
CA VAL A 709 -4.98 -14.56 -22.24
C VAL A 709 -5.62 -14.64 -23.62
N GLU A 710 -4.97 -15.31 -24.60
CA GLU A 710 -5.53 -15.57 -25.93
C GLU A 710 -6.91 -16.26 -25.85
N ALA A 711 -7.08 -17.24 -24.95
CA ALA A 711 -8.37 -17.89 -24.69
C ALA A 711 -9.48 -16.88 -24.31
N ARG A 712 -9.15 -15.84 -23.54
CA ARG A 712 -10.09 -14.78 -23.16
C ARG A 712 -10.36 -13.84 -24.32
N GLN A 713 -9.36 -13.55 -25.15
CA GLN A 713 -9.54 -12.75 -26.37
C GLN A 713 -10.46 -13.48 -27.35
N GLN A 714 -10.28 -14.79 -27.52
CA GLN A 714 -11.18 -15.64 -28.30
C GLN A 714 -12.63 -15.54 -27.80
N MET A 715 -12.84 -15.65 -26.48
CA MET A 715 -14.13 -15.46 -25.83
C MET A 715 -14.72 -14.05 -26.12
N ILE A 716 -13.91 -13.00 -26.01
CA ILE A 716 -14.35 -11.61 -26.28
C ILE A 716 -14.74 -11.44 -27.75
N LEU A 717 -13.98 -12.00 -28.68
CA LEU A 717 -14.31 -11.93 -30.11
C LEU A 717 -15.61 -12.68 -30.44
N ARG A 718 -15.94 -13.75 -29.68
CA ARG A 718 -17.27 -14.37 -29.74
C ARG A 718 -18.37 -13.44 -29.22
N GLN A 719 -18.13 -12.73 -28.12
CA GLN A 719 -19.07 -11.74 -27.57
C GLN A 719 -19.30 -10.58 -28.54
N PHE A 720 -18.25 -10.09 -29.20
CA PHE A 720 -18.34 -9.10 -30.27
C PHE A 720 -19.14 -9.63 -31.46
N GLY A 721 -19.04 -10.92 -31.76
CA GLY A 721 -19.85 -11.58 -32.78
C GLY A 721 -21.30 -11.89 -32.38
N GLY A 722 -21.73 -11.50 -31.17
CA GLY A 722 -23.06 -11.82 -30.63
C GLY A 722 -23.27 -13.32 -30.35
N GLN A 723 -22.20 -14.09 -30.20
CA GLN A 723 -22.23 -15.52 -29.90
C GLN A 723 -22.11 -15.78 -28.39
N PHE A 724 -22.52 -16.97 -27.94
CA PHE A 724 -22.29 -17.36 -26.55
C PHE A 724 -20.78 -17.43 -26.26
N PRO A 725 -20.28 -16.81 -25.17
CA PRO A 725 -18.85 -16.58 -24.94
C PRO A 725 -18.03 -17.87 -24.76
N MET A 726 -18.54 -18.83 -23.99
CA MET A 726 -17.80 -20.05 -23.59
C MET A 726 -18.71 -21.29 -23.72
N PRO A 727 -18.95 -21.80 -24.95
CA PRO A 727 -19.90 -22.88 -25.18
C PRO A 727 -19.32 -24.29 -24.92
N GLU A 728 -18.01 -24.41 -24.69
CA GLU A 728 -17.33 -25.66 -24.36
C GLU A 728 -16.81 -25.71 -22.91
N TRP A 729 -16.59 -26.91 -22.37
CA TRP A 729 -16.01 -27.11 -21.03
C TRP A 729 -14.47 -27.21 -21.06
N HIS A 730 -13.90 -27.62 -22.19
CA HIS A 730 -12.45 -27.75 -22.39
C HIS A 730 -12.07 -27.24 -23.78
N THR A 731 -11.04 -26.41 -23.89
CA THR A 731 -10.48 -26.03 -25.19
C THR A 731 -9.79 -27.23 -25.85
N VAL A 732 -10.04 -27.42 -27.15
CA VAL A 732 -9.40 -28.45 -27.96
C VAL A 732 -7.93 -28.12 -28.25
N GLY A 733 -7.05 -29.12 -28.25
CA GLY A 733 -5.68 -29.01 -28.76
C GLY A 733 -5.59 -29.56 -30.20
N ILE A 734 -4.88 -28.88 -31.11
CA ILE A 734 -4.63 -29.35 -32.49
C ILE A 734 -3.14 -29.46 -32.83
N PRO A 735 -2.75 -30.35 -33.77
CA PRO A 735 -1.35 -30.48 -34.20
C PRO A 735 -0.83 -29.22 -34.90
N GLN A 736 0.49 -28.99 -34.82
CA GLN A 736 1.14 -27.82 -35.44
C GLN A 736 0.94 -27.74 -36.96
N SER A 737 0.90 -28.87 -37.66
CA SER A 737 0.58 -28.91 -39.10
C SER A 737 -0.84 -28.41 -39.40
N TRP A 738 -1.79 -28.59 -38.48
CA TRP A 738 -3.15 -28.10 -38.64
C TRP A 738 -3.19 -26.59 -38.44
N ALA A 739 -2.64 -26.11 -37.32
CA ALA A 739 -2.51 -24.68 -37.04
C ALA A 739 -1.76 -23.94 -38.17
N TRP A 740 -0.65 -24.50 -38.66
CA TRP A 740 0.08 -23.93 -39.79
C TRP A 740 -0.70 -23.94 -41.11
N SER A 741 -1.50 -24.98 -41.35
CA SER A 741 -2.40 -25.02 -42.53
C SER A 741 -3.46 -23.91 -42.48
N LEU A 742 -3.95 -23.59 -41.29
CA LEU A 742 -4.95 -22.54 -41.08
C LEU A 742 -4.31 -21.13 -41.08
N LEU A 743 -3.06 -20.99 -40.64
CA LEU A 743 -2.38 -19.70 -40.52
C LEU A 743 -1.65 -19.25 -41.79
N ALA A 744 -0.86 -20.14 -42.41
CA ALA A 744 0.03 -19.78 -43.51
C ALA A 744 -0.65 -19.09 -44.71
N PRO A 745 -1.87 -19.48 -45.14
CA PRO A 745 -2.52 -18.84 -46.29
C PRO A 745 -2.70 -17.32 -46.17
N TYR A 746 -2.71 -16.78 -44.96
CA TYR A 746 -2.91 -15.36 -44.68
C TYR A 746 -1.61 -14.56 -44.55
N ILE A 747 -0.45 -15.21 -44.69
CA ILE A 747 0.87 -14.57 -44.68
C ILE A 747 1.32 -14.35 -46.13
N ALA A 748 1.32 -13.09 -46.58
CA ALA A 748 1.67 -12.73 -47.94
C ALA A 748 3.19 -12.77 -48.18
N SER A 749 3.97 -12.06 -47.36
CA SER A 749 5.43 -11.99 -47.50
C SER A 749 6.14 -11.78 -46.17
N CYS A 750 7.40 -12.19 -46.05
CA CYS A 750 8.20 -11.96 -44.84
C CYS A 750 9.58 -11.39 -45.21
N PRO A 751 10.27 -10.70 -44.27
CA PRO A 751 11.62 -10.19 -44.47
C PRO A 751 12.61 -11.27 -44.94
N ALA A 752 13.59 -10.86 -45.76
CA ALA A 752 14.63 -11.76 -46.25
C ALA A 752 15.47 -12.36 -45.11
N GLY A 753 15.93 -13.61 -45.29
CA GLY A 753 16.76 -14.31 -44.30
C GLY A 753 15.99 -14.97 -43.16
N GLN A 754 14.65 -14.93 -43.18
CA GLN A 754 13.80 -15.63 -42.21
C GLN A 754 13.70 -17.14 -42.51
N THR A 755 13.79 -17.97 -41.48
CA THR A 755 13.70 -19.43 -41.60
C THR A 755 12.26 -19.89 -41.80
N ARG A 756 12.09 -20.91 -42.65
CA ARG A 756 10.82 -21.59 -42.90
C ARG A 756 10.52 -22.64 -41.82
N LEU A 757 9.24 -22.87 -41.55
CA LEU A 757 8.77 -23.88 -40.60
C LEU A 757 8.77 -25.28 -41.24
N VAL A 758 8.85 -26.30 -40.39
CA VAL A 758 8.87 -27.73 -40.78
C VAL A 758 7.47 -28.34 -40.94
N TRP A 759 6.42 -27.59 -40.66
CA TRP A 759 5.04 -28.09 -40.60
C TRP A 759 4.42 -28.24 -41.99
N GLN A 760 3.68 -29.34 -42.19
CA GLN A 760 2.97 -29.60 -43.44
C GLN A 760 1.75 -28.68 -43.57
N ASN A 761 1.47 -28.23 -44.80
CA ASN A 761 0.22 -27.54 -45.14
C ASN A 761 -0.74 -28.51 -45.83
N PHE A 762 -1.95 -28.68 -45.31
CA PHE A 762 -3.02 -29.49 -45.90
C PHE A 762 -3.92 -28.65 -46.82
N PRO A 763 -4.54 -29.25 -47.85
CA PRO A 763 -5.57 -28.60 -48.66
C PRO A 763 -6.73 -28.03 -47.84
N ALA A 764 -7.37 -26.96 -48.34
CA ALA A 764 -8.54 -26.37 -47.71
C ALA A 764 -9.74 -27.30 -47.83
N LEU A 765 -10.52 -27.40 -46.75
CA LEU A 765 -11.87 -27.94 -46.77
C LEU A 765 -12.86 -26.78 -46.74
N HIS A 766 -13.82 -26.80 -47.64
CA HIS A 766 -14.91 -25.84 -47.76
C HIS A 766 -16.20 -26.51 -47.30
N ILE A 767 -16.89 -25.85 -46.37
CA ILE A 767 -18.12 -26.35 -45.78
C ILE A 767 -19.26 -25.56 -46.44
N LEU A 768 -19.87 -26.14 -47.46
CA LEU A 768 -20.81 -25.44 -48.35
C LEU A 768 -22.05 -24.92 -47.61
N ASN A 769 -22.40 -25.55 -46.49
CA ASN A 769 -23.45 -25.09 -45.60
C ASN A 769 -22.92 -24.80 -44.19
N GLN A 770 -21.74 -24.17 -44.07
CA GLN A 770 -21.21 -23.67 -42.80
C GLN A 770 -22.25 -22.76 -42.13
N PRO A 771 -22.60 -22.99 -40.85
CA PRO A 771 -23.51 -22.10 -40.13
C PRO A 771 -23.07 -20.64 -40.17
N ASN A 772 -24.01 -19.73 -40.51
CA ASN A 772 -23.74 -18.30 -40.57
C ASN A 772 -24.23 -17.61 -39.30
N ALA A 773 -23.30 -17.19 -38.44
CA ALA A 773 -23.63 -16.53 -37.18
C ALA A 773 -24.33 -15.18 -37.38
N ALA A 774 -24.22 -14.54 -38.55
CA ALA A 774 -24.88 -13.28 -38.88
C ALA A 774 -26.36 -13.42 -39.28
N ARG A 775 -26.88 -14.64 -39.48
CA ARG A 775 -28.31 -14.89 -39.77
C ARG A 775 -29.11 -15.06 -38.49
N ILE A 776 -30.41 -14.75 -38.52
CA ILE A 776 -31.39 -15.15 -37.48
C ILE A 776 -31.51 -16.67 -37.44
N ASN A 777 -31.68 -17.31 -38.60
CA ASN A 777 -31.61 -18.76 -38.74
C ASN A 777 -30.23 -19.15 -39.30
N GLY A 778 -29.27 -19.42 -38.40
CA GLY A 778 -27.89 -19.74 -38.77
C GLY A 778 -27.73 -21.03 -39.58
N THR A 779 -28.75 -21.90 -39.59
CA THR A 779 -28.71 -23.20 -40.30
C THR A 779 -29.14 -23.11 -41.76
N ASP A 780 -29.88 -22.06 -42.13
CA ASP A 780 -30.44 -21.81 -43.46
C ASP A 780 -29.43 -21.05 -44.31
N VAL A 781 -28.43 -21.79 -44.80
CA VAL A 781 -27.22 -21.24 -45.40
C VAL A 781 -26.71 -22.14 -46.52
N TRP A 782 -26.26 -21.52 -47.60
CA TRP A 782 -25.55 -22.17 -48.70
C TRP A 782 -24.54 -21.22 -49.33
N ASN A 783 -23.26 -21.58 -49.30
CA ASN A 783 -22.14 -20.80 -49.82
C ASN A 783 -22.03 -19.36 -49.29
N GLU A 784 -22.38 -19.14 -48.01
CA GLU A 784 -22.22 -17.83 -47.35
C GLU A 784 -20.90 -17.76 -46.55
N THR A 785 -19.79 -18.09 -47.21
CA THR A 785 -18.45 -17.92 -46.64
C THR A 785 -17.56 -17.13 -47.59
N THR A 786 -16.54 -16.44 -47.08
CA THR A 786 -15.52 -15.78 -47.94
C THR A 786 -14.51 -16.77 -48.54
N GLY A 787 -14.67 -18.07 -48.24
CA GLY A 787 -13.84 -19.16 -48.74
C GLY A 787 -12.58 -19.42 -47.90
N GLY A 788 -11.71 -20.29 -48.42
CA GLY A 788 -10.43 -20.63 -47.81
C GLY A 788 -10.54 -21.50 -46.55
N TRP A 789 -9.44 -21.62 -45.82
CA TRP A 789 -9.30 -22.53 -44.67
C TRP A 789 -10.16 -22.14 -43.45
N ALA A 790 -10.42 -20.84 -43.27
CA ALA A 790 -11.17 -20.35 -42.12
C ALA A 790 -12.68 -20.56 -42.26
N ASN A 791 -13.21 -20.71 -43.49
CA ASN A 791 -14.66 -20.68 -43.74
C ASN A 791 -15.31 -19.49 -42.99
N THR A 792 -14.71 -18.31 -43.11
CA THR A 792 -15.21 -17.06 -42.50
C THR A 792 -16.58 -16.76 -43.05
N LEU A 793 -17.52 -16.35 -42.19
CA LEU A 793 -18.88 -16.01 -42.62
C LEU A 793 -18.83 -14.91 -43.68
N SER A 794 -19.84 -14.84 -44.55
CA SER A 794 -20.04 -13.67 -45.41
C SER A 794 -21.46 -13.12 -45.24
N THR A 795 -21.59 -11.80 -45.35
CA THR A 795 -22.86 -11.08 -45.28
C THR A 795 -23.37 -10.62 -46.65
N ALA A 796 -22.59 -10.80 -47.72
CA ALA A 796 -22.86 -10.21 -49.05
C ALA A 796 -24.21 -10.61 -49.66
N ASN A 797 -24.69 -11.83 -49.39
CA ASN A 797 -25.93 -12.38 -49.95
C ASN A 797 -27.02 -12.65 -48.91
N VAL A 798 -26.88 -12.10 -47.69
CA VAL A 798 -27.89 -12.23 -46.63
C VAL A 798 -28.78 -11.00 -46.66
N SER A 799 -30.08 -11.17 -46.81
CA SER A 799 -30.99 -10.03 -46.88
C SER A 799 -31.15 -9.35 -45.52
N ALA A 800 -31.47 -8.05 -45.51
CA ALA A 800 -31.51 -7.26 -44.27
C ALA A 800 -32.50 -7.78 -43.21
N HIS A 801 -33.57 -8.48 -43.61
CA HIS A 801 -34.55 -9.06 -42.69
C HIS A 801 -34.13 -10.42 -42.12
N GLU A 802 -33.12 -11.06 -42.72
CA GLU A 802 -32.53 -12.32 -42.24
C GLU A 802 -31.32 -12.08 -41.33
N LEU A 803 -30.74 -10.87 -41.35
CA LEU A 803 -29.60 -10.51 -40.50
C LEU A 803 -30.00 -10.38 -39.03
N CYS A 804 -29.31 -11.11 -38.15
CA CYS A 804 -29.60 -11.07 -36.71
C CYS A 804 -29.18 -9.77 -36.04
N VAL A 805 -28.28 -8.97 -36.63
CA VAL A 805 -27.92 -7.64 -36.12
C VAL A 805 -29.07 -6.64 -36.28
N ASN A 806 -30.04 -6.92 -37.17
CA ASN A 806 -31.23 -6.09 -37.34
C ASN A 806 -32.43 -6.61 -36.54
N ALA A 807 -32.31 -7.76 -35.88
CA ALA A 807 -33.38 -8.34 -35.09
C ALA A 807 -33.42 -7.69 -33.70
N THR A 808 -34.62 -7.46 -33.17
CA THR A 808 -34.82 -6.88 -31.83
C THR A 808 -35.41 -7.86 -30.82
N GLY A 809 -35.91 -9.00 -31.28
CA GLY A 809 -36.49 -10.04 -30.43
C GLY A 809 -35.42 -10.78 -29.60
N THR A 810 -35.72 -11.05 -28.34
CA THR A 810 -34.90 -11.89 -27.47
C THR A 810 -34.71 -13.28 -28.09
N GLY A 811 -33.47 -13.75 -28.14
CA GLY A 811 -33.11 -15.06 -28.69
C GLY A 811 -32.92 -15.11 -30.22
N PHE A 812 -33.14 -13.99 -30.92
CA PHE A 812 -32.93 -13.88 -32.37
C PHE A 812 -31.85 -12.88 -32.76
N ASN A 813 -31.59 -11.89 -31.90
CA ASN A 813 -30.59 -10.86 -32.15
C ASN A 813 -29.17 -11.35 -31.84
N CYS A 814 -28.20 -10.74 -32.51
CA CYS A 814 -26.77 -11.04 -32.33
C CYS A 814 -25.94 -9.75 -32.19
N HIS A 815 -26.51 -8.71 -31.57
CA HIS A 815 -25.72 -7.53 -31.23
C HIS A 815 -24.56 -7.91 -30.29
N PRO A 816 -23.42 -7.22 -30.33
CA PRO A 816 -22.36 -7.42 -29.36
C PRO A 816 -22.91 -7.34 -27.92
N ALA A 817 -22.61 -8.34 -27.08
CA ALA A 817 -23.04 -8.38 -25.70
C ALA A 817 -22.17 -9.33 -24.85
N ILE A 818 -22.23 -9.17 -23.52
CA ILE A 818 -21.56 -10.07 -22.57
C ILE A 818 -22.01 -11.52 -22.78
N THR A 819 -23.28 -11.75 -23.12
CA THR A 819 -23.77 -13.07 -23.46
C THR A 819 -25.03 -12.99 -24.33
N HIS A 820 -25.18 -13.96 -25.22
CA HIS A 820 -26.40 -14.22 -25.96
C HIS A 820 -26.75 -15.69 -25.85
N ASN A 821 -28.02 -15.95 -25.51
CA ASN A 821 -28.59 -17.28 -25.66
C ASN A 821 -29.59 -17.23 -26.81
N ARG A 822 -29.19 -17.78 -27.95
CA ARG A 822 -30.02 -17.79 -29.16
C ARG A 822 -31.02 -18.94 -29.06
N SER A 823 -32.29 -18.64 -29.32
CA SER A 823 -33.36 -19.65 -29.30
C SER A 823 -33.25 -20.65 -30.46
N ILE A 824 -32.58 -20.24 -31.55
CA ILE A 824 -32.27 -21.08 -32.70
C ILE A 824 -30.76 -21.34 -32.66
N PRO A 825 -30.31 -22.59 -32.48
CA PRO A 825 -28.88 -22.91 -32.53
C PRO A 825 -28.35 -22.73 -33.95
N LEU A 826 -27.06 -22.42 -34.06
CA LEU A 826 -26.33 -22.31 -35.32
C LEU A 826 -26.29 -23.65 -36.07
N SER A 827 -26.27 -24.77 -35.35
CA SER A 827 -26.27 -26.11 -35.91
C SER A 827 -27.00 -27.10 -35.00
N TYR A 828 -27.21 -28.34 -35.47
CA TYR A 828 -27.87 -29.37 -34.68
C TYR A 828 -27.33 -30.76 -35.01
N ALA A 829 -27.41 -31.67 -34.04
CA ALA A 829 -27.01 -33.06 -34.21
C ALA A 829 -27.79 -33.75 -35.34
N GLY A 830 -27.10 -34.53 -36.17
CA GLY A 830 -27.67 -35.19 -37.35
C GLY A 830 -27.86 -34.27 -38.56
N ARG A 831 -27.46 -32.99 -38.49
CA ARG A 831 -27.46 -32.09 -39.65
C ARG A 831 -26.58 -32.65 -40.76
N GLN A 832 -27.10 -32.69 -41.98
CA GLN A 832 -26.31 -33.05 -43.15
C GLN A 832 -25.37 -31.89 -43.50
N VAL A 833 -24.07 -32.18 -43.63
CA VAL A 833 -23.02 -31.19 -43.89
C VAL A 833 -22.37 -31.51 -45.22
N PHE A 834 -22.41 -30.54 -46.14
CA PHE A 834 -21.89 -30.67 -47.50
C PHE A 834 -20.47 -30.11 -47.56
N LEU A 835 -19.58 -30.88 -48.18
CA LEU A 835 -18.15 -30.67 -48.12
C LEU A 835 -17.57 -30.63 -49.53
N GLN A 836 -16.65 -29.69 -49.75
CA GLN A 836 -15.82 -29.62 -50.95
C GLN A 836 -14.38 -29.38 -50.53
N TRP A 837 -13.38 -29.95 -51.21
CA TRP A 837 -11.98 -29.71 -50.85
C TRP A 837 -11.10 -29.37 -52.04
N ASP A 838 -10.01 -28.66 -51.76
CA ASP A 838 -9.02 -28.28 -52.75
C ASP A 838 -8.12 -29.46 -53.15
N ALA A 839 -7.58 -29.40 -54.36
CA ALA A 839 -6.50 -30.30 -54.75
C ALA A 839 -5.21 -29.93 -53.99
N ALA A 840 -4.36 -30.92 -53.73
CA ALA A 840 -2.98 -30.68 -53.31
C ALA A 840 -2.21 -29.93 -54.42
N GLY A 841 -1.13 -29.23 -54.04
CA GLY A 841 -0.28 -28.47 -54.96
C GLY A 841 -0.48 -26.96 -54.92
N GLN A 842 -1.40 -26.45 -54.10
CA GLN A 842 -1.64 -25.01 -53.96
C GLN A 842 -0.47 -24.34 -53.24
N LYS A 843 -0.01 -23.20 -53.76
CA LYS A 843 1.05 -22.41 -53.13
C LYS A 843 0.45 -21.50 -52.06
N VAL A 844 1.03 -21.53 -50.86
CA VAL A 844 0.56 -20.76 -49.69
C VAL A 844 1.74 -20.27 -48.86
N GLY A 845 1.46 -19.46 -47.83
CA GLY A 845 2.49 -19.02 -46.88
C GLY A 845 3.35 -17.87 -47.40
N PRO A 846 4.33 -17.45 -46.58
CA PRO A 846 5.25 -16.38 -46.91
C PRO A 846 5.84 -16.52 -48.31
N ASN A 847 5.66 -15.50 -49.15
CA ASN A 847 6.16 -15.46 -50.52
C ASN A 847 5.71 -16.65 -51.37
N ASN A 848 4.53 -17.23 -51.10
CA ASN A 848 3.99 -18.44 -51.73
C ASN A 848 4.90 -19.68 -51.60
N SER A 849 5.79 -19.70 -50.60
CA SER A 849 6.89 -20.67 -50.51
C SER A 849 6.50 -22.06 -49.98
N TYR A 850 5.26 -22.27 -49.57
CA TYR A 850 4.76 -23.59 -49.15
C TYR A 850 3.81 -24.16 -50.19
N VAL A 851 3.70 -25.48 -50.23
CA VAL A 851 2.81 -26.19 -51.16
C VAL A 851 1.95 -27.14 -50.35
N THR A 852 0.64 -27.09 -50.57
CA THR A 852 -0.30 -27.99 -49.90
C THR A 852 -0.06 -29.43 -50.36
N SER A 853 -0.09 -30.38 -49.43
CA SER A 853 0.12 -31.79 -49.73
C SER A 853 -0.75 -32.69 -48.87
N THR A 854 -1.05 -33.88 -49.37
CA THR A 854 -1.70 -34.95 -48.61
C THR A 854 -1.21 -36.32 -49.10
N ASN A 855 -1.15 -37.29 -48.20
CA ASN A 855 -0.89 -38.70 -48.54
C ASN A 855 -2.19 -39.48 -48.80
N VAL A 856 -3.35 -38.86 -48.52
CA VAL A 856 -4.65 -39.50 -48.65
C VAL A 856 -5.09 -39.50 -50.11
N LYS A 857 -5.30 -40.71 -50.65
CA LYS A 857 -5.83 -40.89 -52.01
C LYS A 857 -7.34 -40.65 -52.08
N GLN A 858 -8.07 -41.12 -51.07
CA GLN A 858 -9.51 -40.97 -50.98
C GLN A 858 -9.92 -40.81 -49.50
N PRO A 859 -10.54 -39.69 -49.12
CA PRO A 859 -11.09 -39.56 -47.77
C PRO A 859 -12.34 -40.44 -47.61
N ARG A 860 -12.51 -40.99 -46.40
CA ARG A 860 -13.59 -41.91 -46.04
C ARG A 860 -14.40 -41.43 -44.83
N PHE A 861 -13.79 -40.62 -43.96
CA PHE A 861 -14.42 -40.12 -42.75
C PHE A 861 -14.21 -38.61 -42.61
N ALA A 862 -15.17 -37.94 -41.97
CA ALA A 862 -14.96 -36.64 -41.34
C ALA A 862 -14.63 -36.87 -39.87
N ALA A 863 -13.48 -36.36 -39.42
CA ALA A 863 -13.08 -36.37 -38.02
C ALA A 863 -13.45 -35.03 -37.39
N TRP A 864 -14.37 -35.08 -36.42
CA TRP A 864 -14.85 -33.95 -35.65
C TRP A 864 -14.01 -33.85 -34.39
N THR A 865 -13.06 -32.92 -34.38
CA THR A 865 -12.13 -32.74 -33.26
C THR A 865 -12.71 -31.70 -32.32
N SER A 866 -13.03 -32.13 -31.10
CA SER A 866 -13.60 -31.30 -30.05
C SER A 866 -12.91 -31.56 -28.72
N GLN A 867 -13.08 -30.64 -27.77
CA GLN A 867 -12.71 -30.71 -26.36
C GLN A 867 -11.71 -31.83 -25.99
N LEU A 868 -12.20 -33.04 -25.69
CA LEU A 868 -11.42 -34.16 -25.19
C LEU A 868 -11.41 -35.40 -26.12
N ASN A 869 -12.08 -35.36 -27.27
CA ASN A 869 -12.25 -36.53 -28.13
C ASN A 869 -12.42 -36.17 -29.62
N VAL A 870 -12.15 -37.17 -30.47
CA VAL A 870 -12.42 -37.10 -31.91
C VAL A 870 -13.54 -38.08 -32.24
N THR A 871 -14.61 -37.58 -32.85
CA THR A 871 -15.69 -38.44 -33.37
C THR A 871 -15.60 -38.52 -34.88
N TYR A 872 -15.70 -39.72 -35.44
CA TYR A 872 -15.69 -39.93 -36.87
C TYR A 872 -17.09 -40.19 -37.41
N THR A 873 -17.42 -39.53 -38.51
CA THR A 873 -18.64 -39.82 -39.27
C THR A 873 -18.28 -40.19 -40.71
N PRO A 874 -18.93 -41.21 -41.31
CA PRO A 874 -18.59 -41.62 -42.65
C PRO A 874 -18.90 -40.53 -43.68
N LEU A 875 -18.07 -40.43 -44.71
CA LEU A 875 -18.35 -39.62 -45.89
C LEU A 875 -19.23 -40.41 -46.85
N VAL A 876 -20.24 -39.74 -47.38
CA VAL A 876 -21.20 -40.29 -48.34
C VAL A 876 -21.11 -39.51 -49.65
N ASN A 877 -21.33 -40.20 -50.78
CA ASN A 877 -21.22 -39.66 -52.14
C ASN A 877 -19.88 -38.97 -52.42
N VAL A 878 -18.77 -39.62 -52.05
CA VAL A 878 -17.42 -39.11 -52.31
C VAL A 878 -17.15 -39.08 -53.81
N SER A 879 -17.05 -37.88 -54.40
CA SER A 879 -16.57 -37.64 -55.76
C SER A 879 -15.14 -37.12 -55.72
N LEU A 880 -14.18 -37.90 -56.23
CA LEU A 880 -12.78 -37.46 -56.33
C LEU A 880 -12.55 -36.46 -57.48
N ALA A 881 -13.39 -36.52 -58.52
CA ALA A 881 -13.32 -35.61 -59.65
C ALA A 881 -13.74 -34.19 -59.25
N ASP A 882 -14.89 -34.10 -58.58
CA ASP A 882 -15.45 -32.83 -58.11
C ASP A 882 -14.90 -32.41 -56.74
N ARG A 883 -14.23 -33.34 -56.05
CA ARG A 883 -13.74 -33.23 -54.67
C ARG A 883 -14.84 -32.82 -53.71
N THR A 884 -15.95 -33.55 -53.77
CA THR A 884 -17.14 -33.32 -52.95
C THR A 884 -17.55 -34.57 -52.19
N ALA A 885 -18.19 -34.37 -51.05
CA ALA A 885 -18.84 -35.40 -50.26
C ALA A 885 -19.87 -34.73 -49.34
N TYR A 886 -20.66 -35.52 -48.62
CA TYR A 886 -21.36 -35.03 -47.45
C TYR A 886 -21.19 -35.99 -46.28
N THR A 887 -21.43 -35.47 -45.07
CA THR A 887 -21.50 -36.27 -43.84
C THR A 887 -22.63 -35.77 -42.96
N PHE A 888 -22.74 -36.31 -41.75
CA PHE A 888 -23.72 -35.88 -40.76
C PHE A 888 -22.98 -35.39 -39.51
N GLN A 889 -23.42 -34.26 -38.96
CA GLN A 889 -22.94 -33.76 -37.68
C GLN A 889 -23.22 -34.82 -36.59
N PRO A 890 -22.22 -35.27 -35.82
CA PRO A 890 -22.41 -36.34 -34.86
C PRO A 890 -23.37 -35.92 -33.75
N ASN A 891 -24.19 -36.87 -33.31
CA ASN A 891 -24.99 -36.74 -32.10
C ASN A 891 -24.23 -37.34 -30.91
N ALA A 892 -23.20 -36.62 -30.47
CA ALA A 892 -22.31 -37.05 -29.40
C ALA A 892 -22.17 -35.95 -28.34
N SER A 893 -21.79 -36.36 -27.14
CA SER A 893 -21.58 -35.46 -26.00
C SER A 893 -20.21 -35.72 -25.39
N THR A 894 -19.49 -34.66 -25.02
CA THR A 894 -18.21 -34.79 -24.30
C THR A 894 -18.47 -35.27 -22.87
N TRP A 895 -19.50 -34.70 -22.24
CA TRP A 895 -20.03 -35.07 -20.94
C TRP A 895 -21.55 -35.23 -21.02
N ALA A 896 -22.16 -35.90 -20.05
CA ALA A 896 -23.61 -35.98 -20.00
C ALA A 896 -24.22 -34.56 -19.92
N GLY A 897 -24.94 -34.15 -20.97
CA GLY A 897 -25.53 -32.81 -21.09
C GLY A 897 -24.68 -31.76 -21.81
N ASP A 898 -23.44 -32.08 -22.20
CA ASP A 898 -22.53 -31.18 -22.93
C ASP A 898 -22.30 -31.67 -24.37
N PRO A 899 -22.92 -31.01 -25.39
CA PRO A 899 -22.77 -31.43 -26.79
C PRO A 899 -21.32 -31.37 -27.26
N GLN A 900 -20.88 -32.39 -28.00
CA GLN A 900 -19.52 -32.41 -28.55
C GLN A 900 -19.34 -31.34 -29.63
N VAL A 901 -20.35 -31.13 -30.47
CA VAL A 901 -20.33 -30.12 -31.55
C VAL A 901 -20.99 -28.85 -31.03
N ASN A 902 -20.17 -27.99 -30.44
CA ASN A 902 -20.58 -26.70 -29.91
C ASN A 902 -19.42 -25.70 -30.03
N GLY A 903 -19.71 -24.42 -30.30
CA GLY A 903 -18.67 -23.40 -30.46
C GLY A 903 -17.85 -23.52 -31.76
N THR A 904 -16.59 -23.10 -31.72
CA THR A 904 -15.70 -23.09 -32.88
C THR A 904 -14.75 -24.29 -32.81
N MET A 905 -14.87 -25.21 -33.77
CA MET A 905 -14.16 -26.50 -33.73
C MET A 905 -13.47 -26.82 -35.07
N PHE A 906 -12.80 -27.97 -35.12
CA PHE A 906 -12.02 -28.39 -36.29
C PHE A 906 -12.58 -29.67 -36.90
N ILE A 907 -12.73 -29.64 -38.23
CA ILE A 907 -13.13 -30.79 -39.03
C ILE A 907 -12.04 -31.11 -40.05
N VAL A 908 -11.64 -32.37 -40.10
CA VAL A 908 -10.67 -32.88 -41.08
C VAL A 908 -11.23 -34.08 -41.83
N LEU A 909 -10.91 -34.17 -43.13
CA LEU A 909 -11.21 -35.37 -43.91
C LEU A 909 -10.08 -36.37 -43.75
N THR A 910 -10.41 -37.62 -43.44
CA THR A 910 -9.43 -38.69 -43.18
C THR A 910 -9.75 -39.95 -43.95
N ASP A 911 -8.73 -40.76 -44.26
CA ASP A 911 -8.90 -42.09 -44.86
C ASP A 911 -9.18 -43.20 -43.84
N LEU A 912 -8.89 -42.96 -42.57
CA LEU A 912 -9.07 -43.88 -41.45
C LEU A 912 -9.71 -43.19 -40.23
N ASP A 913 -10.50 -43.95 -39.48
CA ASP A 913 -11.08 -43.59 -38.18
C ASP A 913 -10.13 -43.93 -37.02
N LEU A 914 -8.89 -43.42 -37.09
CA LEU A 914 -7.85 -43.74 -36.13
C LEU A 914 -8.23 -43.27 -34.71
N HIS A 915 -8.19 -44.18 -33.74
CA HIS A 915 -8.42 -43.81 -32.35
C HIS A 915 -7.29 -42.93 -31.81
N VAL A 916 -7.65 -41.71 -31.40
CA VAL A 916 -6.73 -40.69 -30.89
C VAL A 916 -7.36 -39.97 -29.70
N THR A 917 -6.50 -39.39 -28.87
CA THR A 917 -6.79 -38.53 -27.73
C THR A 917 -6.16 -37.16 -27.99
N PRO A 918 -6.48 -36.13 -27.19
CA PRO A 918 -5.85 -34.82 -27.31
C PRO A 918 -4.31 -34.87 -27.27
N TYR A 919 -3.73 -35.84 -26.53
CA TYR A 919 -2.27 -35.96 -26.38
C TYR A 919 -1.59 -36.64 -27.58
N ASN A 920 -2.28 -37.44 -28.39
CA ASN A 920 -1.65 -38.14 -29.53
C ASN A 920 -2.28 -37.79 -30.89
N LEU A 921 -3.06 -36.70 -30.96
CA LEU A 921 -3.79 -36.27 -32.16
C LEU A 921 -2.90 -36.06 -33.39
N THR A 922 -1.62 -35.72 -33.20
CA THR A 922 -0.61 -35.61 -34.27
C THR A 922 -0.47 -36.88 -35.12
N ALA A 923 -0.85 -38.05 -34.59
CA ALA A 923 -0.90 -39.31 -35.33
C ALA A 923 -1.84 -39.27 -36.54
N LEU A 924 -2.79 -38.32 -36.59
CA LEU A 924 -3.66 -38.13 -37.75
C LEU A 924 -2.99 -37.44 -38.94
N ASN A 925 -1.88 -36.72 -38.77
CA ASN A 925 -1.28 -35.94 -39.86
C ASN A 925 -1.06 -36.73 -41.18
N PRO A 926 -0.55 -37.98 -41.16
CA PRO A 926 -0.40 -38.78 -42.38
C PRO A 926 -1.73 -39.15 -43.06
N HIS A 927 -2.84 -39.05 -42.33
CA HIS A 927 -4.19 -39.44 -42.71
C HIS A 927 -5.11 -38.25 -43.03
N VAL A 928 -4.62 -37.01 -43.04
CA VAL A 928 -5.44 -35.83 -43.35
C VAL A 928 -5.45 -35.54 -44.86
N ALA A 929 -6.64 -35.48 -45.45
CA ALA A 929 -6.87 -35.08 -46.85
C ALA A 929 -7.08 -33.58 -47.00
N ALA A 930 -7.87 -32.97 -46.11
CA ALA A 930 -8.18 -31.54 -46.09
C ALA A 930 -8.67 -31.10 -44.70
N ILE A 931 -8.56 -29.81 -44.38
CA ILE A 931 -8.88 -29.25 -43.05
C ILE A 931 -9.68 -27.94 -43.14
N ALA A 932 -10.59 -27.75 -42.19
CA ALA A 932 -11.37 -26.53 -41.99
C ALA A 932 -11.69 -26.25 -40.52
N VAL A 933 -12.08 -25.00 -40.26
CA VAL A 933 -12.81 -24.60 -39.05
C VAL A 933 -14.33 -24.77 -39.28
N TYR A 934 -15.02 -25.41 -38.35
CA TYR A 934 -16.49 -25.52 -38.32
C TYR A 934 -17.06 -24.68 -37.19
N GLN A 935 -18.06 -23.85 -37.49
CA GLN A 935 -18.76 -23.04 -36.49
C GLN A 935 -20.08 -23.71 -36.09
N ALA A 936 -20.26 -23.93 -34.80
CA ALA A 936 -21.47 -24.41 -34.15
C ALA A 936 -21.79 -23.50 -32.94
N GLY A 937 -22.89 -23.77 -32.25
CA GLY A 937 -23.42 -22.91 -31.18
C GLY A 937 -24.89 -23.12 -30.95
#